data_AF-A0A9P1G5J4-F1
#
_entry.id   AF-A0A9P1G5J4-F1
#
_cell.length_a   1.000
_cell.length_b   1.000
_cell.length_c   1.000
_cell.angle_alpha   90.00
_cell.angle_beta   90.00
_cell.angle_gamma   90.00
#
_symmetry.space_group_name_H-M   'P 1'
#
loop_
_entity.id
_entity.type
_entity.pdbx_description
1 polymer ?
#
loop_
_entity_poly.entity_id
_entity_poly.type
_entity_poly.pdbx_seq_one_letter_code
_entity_poly.pdbx_strand_id
1 'polypeptide(L)'
;MDDALAADEAAIQKQIQDIEGQIAAISLELGDKTVDKEDGVSIEVPTPSTVPGDTSEATSDASEPTSGSARPKDFEYENAVDDGYYFVGDGPQDDEVAVHDLSVQLALALGGDLKMKEESLDTDQGPVADTLDGECNPAPDSKPTKSRLTRRELLRNAAKARIRRMVANKKKRSDLQCPPWLKAEWEKGTEQKENMAACLQAVNWDKAKFIDEMERVVTSRKKIIVKKEEGWYSEAEMKSDLCWQQSRVTGAKAYCTDPKRHATHTRTNVYDNIVEYWVTVREHGAYEEEHEILERKKSTRKADEAVEISPGTFGQVQALMDRGALDGADDANKELPDGKVAENKAHFKRFMDSVLTKSTKLKGLVKDLRDNYENDTAKQYISQLEQHVSKLEKEYDVLTETMAKGENSKYDAAWWNLAHEAMKKVTFVSSRATAEEQKVRFGPQHIPGACTSVPMLFSPRKSKQFLTKMSSPGAGPGLRRFVHEIGEGVACAVAIRTAKAVVEEVPSAAQSSVASLAACRENNSERDTGRVAKRFGLKLPIPLCRVQLGSDEIPFLKMSDWATFILQAHLWHRLCGLTDRDQQRCCDIWQSFWTRYQKIEPNHPIYKRPGHDLSRTCALLLHGDEGRSLRKSALMVISTHSILGFGLSTSKHEKKSKRLAQKLNYEQPTWTTRFLLSVLPKSYYSEEDDAALDSDPFQDLMDAICIDLRSLYDNGIETKDGRFYFCVVKVMGDWPFIQKCGSLSRTFMNISKAASSRAPPKGICHLCCADMTGVEWENFHIRPPTWVPTVNT
;
A
#
# COMPACT_ATOMS: atom_id res chain seq x y z
N MET A 1 -49.96 30.20 27.98
CA MET A 1 -48.99 29.37 27.23
C MET A 1 -49.66 28.08 26.81
N ASP A 2 -50.48 27.48 27.67
CA ASP A 2 -51.28 26.28 27.34
C ASP A 2 -52.38 26.53 26.30
N ASP A 3 -53.03 27.71 26.31
CA ASP A 3 -54.06 28.04 25.28
C ASP A 3 -53.49 28.21 23.86
N ALA A 4 -52.22 28.63 23.75
CA ALA A 4 -51.54 28.75 22.47
C ALA A 4 -51.17 27.36 21.91
N LEU A 5 -50.77 26.43 22.79
CA LEU A 5 -50.51 25.04 22.41
C LEU A 5 -51.79 24.33 21.94
N ALA A 6 -52.92 24.58 22.61
CA ALA A 6 -54.20 23.99 22.24
C ALA A 6 -54.70 24.50 20.86
N ALA A 7 -54.43 25.77 20.54
CA ALA A 7 -54.76 26.34 19.24
C ALA A 7 -53.90 25.75 18.11
N ASP A 8 -52.60 25.55 18.35
CA ASP A 8 -51.70 24.89 17.39
C ASP A 8 -52.05 23.41 17.19
N GLU A 9 -52.42 22.69 18.26
CA GLU A 9 -52.86 21.29 18.18
C GLU A 9 -54.18 21.15 17.38
N ALA A 10 -55.13 22.07 17.58
CA ALA A 10 -56.37 22.11 16.80
C ALA A 10 -56.12 22.46 15.33
N ALA A 11 -55.16 23.32 15.03
CA ALA A 11 -54.77 23.65 13.66
C ALA A 11 -54.13 22.45 12.94
N ILE A 12 -53.28 21.70 13.64
CA ILE A 12 -52.66 20.47 13.13
C ILE A 12 -53.71 19.38 12.89
N GLN A 13 -54.63 19.18 13.82
CA GLN A 13 -55.75 18.23 13.67
C GLN A 13 -56.60 18.52 12.44
N LYS A 14 -56.94 19.80 12.21
CA LYS A 14 -57.69 20.23 11.03
C LYS A 14 -56.91 19.95 9.73
N GLN A 15 -55.61 20.20 9.74
CA GLN A 15 -54.75 19.99 8.57
C GLN A 15 -54.60 18.49 8.22
N ILE A 16 -54.60 17.61 9.22
CA ILE A 16 -54.64 16.15 9.03
C ILE A 16 -55.97 15.73 8.39
N GLN A 17 -57.09 16.27 8.88
CA GLN A 17 -58.43 15.95 8.38
C GLN A 17 -58.63 16.38 6.91
N ASP A 18 -58.06 17.53 6.53
CA ASP A 18 -58.08 18.00 5.13
C ASP A 18 -57.26 17.09 4.20
N ILE A 19 -56.11 16.57 4.68
CA ILE A 19 -55.27 15.64 3.92
C ILE A 19 -55.97 14.28 3.75
N GLU A 20 -56.61 13.76 4.80
CA GLU A 20 -57.39 12.53 4.72
C GLU A 20 -58.56 12.65 3.72
N GLY A 21 -59.22 13.81 3.68
CA GLY A 21 -60.24 14.11 2.67
C GLY A 21 -59.69 14.12 1.24
N GLN A 22 -58.50 14.68 1.02
CA GLN A 22 -57.85 14.67 -0.30
C GLN A 22 -57.44 13.26 -0.74
N ILE A 23 -56.95 12.43 0.18
CA ILE A 23 -56.61 11.02 -0.10
C ILE A 23 -57.87 10.23 -0.47
N ALA A 24 -58.97 10.42 0.27
CA ALA A 24 -60.24 9.77 -0.03
C ALA A 24 -60.79 10.16 -1.42
N ALA A 25 -60.66 11.44 -1.80
CA ALA A 25 -61.06 11.92 -3.13
C ALA A 25 -60.22 11.28 -4.26
N ILE A 26 -58.89 11.19 -4.07
CA ILE A 26 -57.98 10.55 -5.03
C ILE A 26 -58.26 9.04 -5.14
N SER A 27 -58.56 8.37 -4.02
CA SER A 27 -58.97 6.95 -4.05
C SER A 27 -60.30 6.73 -4.77
N LEU A 28 -61.22 7.70 -4.73
CA LEU A 28 -62.48 7.65 -5.47
C LEU A 28 -62.27 7.85 -6.98
N GLU A 29 -61.38 8.76 -7.37
CA GLU A 29 -61.00 8.99 -8.79
C GLU A 29 -60.25 7.80 -9.40
N LEU A 30 -59.47 7.07 -8.59
CA LEU A 30 -58.72 5.89 -9.05
C LEU A 30 -59.54 4.59 -9.02
N GLY A 31 -60.72 4.61 -8.39
CA GLY A 31 -61.58 3.45 -8.21
C GLY A 31 -62.43 3.05 -9.43
N ASP A 32 -62.51 3.89 -10.46
CA ASP A 32 -63.45 3.70 -11.59
C ASP A 32 -62.79 3.14 -12.88
N LYS A 33 -61.66 2.42 -12.74
CA LYS A 33 -61.02 1.70 -13.84
C LYS A 33 -60.75 0.24 -13.48
N THR A 34 -61.82 -0.52 -13.31
CA THR A 34 -61.79 -1.98 -13.45
C THR A 34 -62.07 -2.34 -14.92
N VAL A 35 -61.15 -3.04 -15.57
CA VAL A 35 -61.43 -3.78 -16.81
C VAL A 35 -61.19 -5.26 -16.51
N ASP A 36 -62.29 -6.01 -16.60
CA ASP A 36 -62.35 -7.46 -16.59
C ASP A 36 -61.65 -8.08 -17.80
N LYS A 37 -61.27 -9.34 -17.61
CA LYS A 37 -60.52 -10.22 -18.51
C LYS A 37 -61.27 -10.62 -19.80
N GLU A 38 -60.42 -10.91 -20.80
CA GLU A 38 -60.54 -11.94 -21.85
C GLU A 38 -61.62 -11.76 -22.93
N ASP A 39 -61.18 -11.41 -24.15
CA ASP A 39 -61.36 -12.28 -25.33
C ASP A 39 -60.42 -11.86 -26.47
N GLY A 40 -59.88 -12.86 -27.16
CA GLY A 40 -58.81 -12.69 -28.16
C GLY A 40 -59.31 -12.20 -29.52
N VAL A 41 -58.55 -11.28 -30.11
CA VAL A 41 -58.54 -11.00 -31.56
C VAL A 41 -57.12 -10.61 -31.99
N SER A 42 -56.60 -11.35 -32.96
CA SER A 42 -55.36 -11.15 -33.69
C SER A 42 -55.47 -9.99 -34.69
N ILE A 43 -54.54 -9.03 -34.66
CA ILE A 43 -54.32 -8.08 -35.76
C ILE A 43 -52.82 -7.83 -35.99
N GLU A 44 -52.50 -7.77 -37.27
CA GLU A 44 -51.23 -7.78 -37.98
C GLU A 44 -50.35 -6.55 -37.78
N VAL A 45 -49.03 -6.76 -37.91
CA VAL A 45 -48.00 -5.71 -38.02
C VAL A 45 -47.82 -5.36 -39.51
N PRO A 46 -47.88 -4.08 -39.92
CA PRO A 46 -47.68 -3.71 -41.31
C PRO A 46 -46.19 -3.50 -41.65
N THR A 47 -45.74 -4.18 -42.72
CA THR A 47 -44.59 -3.78 -43.55
C THR A 47 -45.03 -2.79 -44.63
N PRO A 48 -44.11 -1.93 -45.10
CA PRO A 48 -43.85 -1.85 -46.56
C PRO A 48 -42.36 -1.52 -46.85
N SER A 49 -41.73 -1.73 -48.00
CA SER A 49 -42.06 -2.31 -49.31
C SER A 49 -40.74 -2.38 -50.11
N THR A 50 -40.64 -3.32 -51.04
CA THR A 50 -39.48 -3.64 -51.90
C THR A 50 -39.45 -2.88 -53.25
N VAL A 51 -38.23 -2.50 -53.69
CA VAL A 51 -37.61 -2.69 -55.06
C VAL A 51 -38.08 -1.77 -56.21
N PRO A 52 -37.31 -1.50 -57.32
CA PRO A 52 -36.03 -2.09 -57.84
C PRO A 52 -34.89 -1.07 -58.03
N GLY A 53 -33.60 -1.39 -58.20
CA GLY A 53 -32.93 -2.54 -58.81
C GLY A 53 -32.20 -2.03 -60.07
N ASP A 54 -30.87 -1.99 -60.09
CA ASP A 54 -30.09 -2.39 -61.28
C ASP A 54 -28.57 -2.54 -61.02
N THR A 55 -28.01 -3.35 -61.89
CA THR A 55 -26.70 -4.01 -61.95
C THR A 55 -25.53 -3.12 -62.40
N SER A 56 -24.30 -3.41 -61.94
CA SER A 56 -23.15 -3.78 -62.79
C SER A 56 -21.80 -3.70 -62.07
N GLU A 57 -21.01 -4.76 -62.28
CA GLU A 57 -19.57 -4.88 -62.01
C GLU A 57 -18.75 -3.97 -62.94
N ALA A 58 -17.56 -3.51 -62.49
CA ALA A 58 -16.26 -3.65 -63.19
C ALA A 58 -15.23 -2.57 -62.77
N THR A 59 -14.10 -3.06 -62.25
CA THR A 59 -12.67 -2.75 -62.51
C THR A 59 -12.15 -1.39 -63.04
N SER A 60 -10.87 -1.15 -62.72
CA SER A 60 -9.87 -0.15 -63.20
C SER A 60 -9.77 1.13 -62.35
N ASP A 61 -8.64 1.48 -61.72
CA ASP A 61 -7.24 1.68 -62.14
C ASP A 61 -6.97 3.11 -62.69
N ALA A 62 -5.93 3.74 -62.12
CA ALA A 62 -5.22 4.97 -62.50
C ALA A 62 -5.98 6.32 -62.69
N SER A 63 -5.52 7.34 -61.93
CA SER A 63 -4.83 8.56 -62.43
C SER A 63 -5.18 9.85 -61.65
N GLU A 64 -4.13 10.60 -61.31
CA GLU A 64 -4.19 12.00 -60.84
C GLU A 64 -4.85 12.92 -61.88
N PRO A 65 -5.33 14.11 -61.46
CA PRO A 65 -4.55 15.28 -61.87
C PRO A 65 -4.46 16.41 -60.81
N THR A 66 -3.42 17.21 -61.05
CA THR A 66 -2.94 18.39 -60.35
C THR A 66 -3.68 19.70 -60.72
N SER A 67 -3.39 20.74 -59.94
CA SER A 67 -3.68 22.20 -60.11
C SER A 67 -5.04 22.69 -59.56
N GLY A 68 -5.17 23.83 -58.88
CA GLY A 68 -4.23 24.91 -58.59
C GLY A 68 -4.85 25.94 -57.61
N SER A 69 -3.96 26.72 -57.02
CA SER A 69 -4.06 27.82 -56.03
C SER A 69 -5.34 28.67 -55.92
N ALA A 70 -5.67 29.07 -54.67
CA ALA A 70 -5.57 30.47 -54.20
C ALA A 70 -5.87 30.63 -52.68
N ARG A 71 -4.88 31.14 -51.93
CA ARG A 71 -4.98 31.80 -50.58
C ARG A 71 -5.34 33.29 -50.78
N PRO A 72 -5.51 34.20 -49.76
CA PRO A 72 -5.13 34.19 -48.32
C PRO A 72 -6.27 34.74 -47.38
N LYS A 73 -6.21 34.95 -46.05
CA LYS A 73 -5.29 35.61 -45.09
C LYS A 73 -5.71 35.24 -43.64
N ASP A 74 -4.78 34.83 -42.77
CA ASP A 74 -4.16 35.56 -41.64
C ASP A 74 -4.99 35.62 -40.34
N PHE A 75 -4.50 35.00 -39.26
CA PHE A 75 -4.32 35.65 -37.95
C PHE A 75 -3.35 34.83 -37.10
N GLU A 76 -2.28 35.49 -36.68
CA GLU A 76 -1.11 34.98 -35.93
C GLU A 76 -1.43 34.81 -34.44
N TYR A 77 -0.69 33.92 -33.76
CA TYR A 77 -0.39 34.06 -32.33
C TYR A 77 1.11 33.79 -32.12
N GLU A 78 1.76 34.75 -31.49
CA GLU A 78 3.21 34.88 -31.33
C GLU A 78 3.79 33.86 -30.34
N ASN A 79 5.00 33.41 -30.66
CA ASN A 79 5.92 32.68 -29.79
C ASN A 79 6.61 33.63 -28.82
N ALA A 80 6.78 33.20 -27.57
CA ALA A 80 7.83 33.69 -26.69
C ALA A 80 8.71 32.49 -26.29
N VAL A 81 9.99 32.57 -26.67
CA VAL A 81 11.09 31.67 -26.31
C VAL A 81 12.05 32.47 -25.43
N ASP A 82 12.57 31.83 -24.38
CA ASP A 82 13.80 32.06 -23.57
C ASP A 82 13.49 31.81 -22.08
N ASP A 83 14.32 31.19 -21.24
CA ASP A 83 15.72 30.78 -21.36
C ASP A 83 16.01 29.63 -20.35
N GLY A 84 17.07 28.86 -20.59
CA GLY A 84 17.28 27.52 -20.02
C GLY A 84 17.79 27.38 -18.57
N TYR A 85 17.59 26.18 -18.01
CA TYR A 85 18.45 25.59 -16.98
C TYR A 85 18.60 24.07 -17.16
N TYR A 86 19.84 23.60 -17.01
CA TYR A 86 20.37 22.27 -17.30
C TYR A 86 19.84 21.15 -16.39
N PHE A 87 19.63 19.95 -16.94
CA PHE A 87 19.87 18.69 -16.22
C PHE A 87 20.54 17.66 -17.14
N VAL A 88 21.74 17.22 -16.73
CA VAL A 88 22.47 16.07 -17.26
C VAL A 88 21.95 14.81 -16.54
N GLY A 89 21.76 13.73 -17.30
CA GLY A 89 21.10 12.50 -16.86
C GLY A 89 21.91 11.59 -15.93
N ASP A 90 21.18 10.74 -15.19
CA ASP A 90 21.30 9.27 -15.17
C ASP A 90 20.38 8.66 -14.09
N GLY A 91 19.26 8.02 -14.53
CA GLY A 91 18.31 7.05 -13.91
C GLY A 91 17.96 7.00 -12.40
N PRO A 92 16.86 6.34 -11.95
CA PRO A 92 15.88 5.50 -12.66
C PRO A 92 14.42 6.05 -12.61
N GLN A 93 13.52 5.42 -13.37
CA GLN A 93 12.07 5.69 -13.42
C GLN A 93 11.42 5.81 -12.03
N ASP A 94 10.87 6.99 -11.73
CA ASP A 94 9.95 7.25 -10.62
C ASP A 94 8.73 8.06 -11.13
N ASP A 95 7.53 7.53 -10.88
CA ASP A 95 6.20 8.05 -11.22
C ASP A 95 5.78 9.26 -10.34
N GLU A 96 6.55 10.35 -10.30
CA GLU A 96 6.20 11.54 -9.48
C GLU A 96 6.33 12.90 -10.18
N VAL A 97 6.79 12.96 -11.43
CA VAL A 97 7.09 14.26 -12.07
C VAL A 97 5.85 14.95 -12.67
N ALA A 98 4.82 14.21 -13.09
CA ALA A 98 3.63 14.81 -13.72
C ALA A 98 2.63 15.45 -12.74
N VAL A 99 2.69 15.10 -11.44
CA VAL A 99 1.74 15.60 -10.41
C VAL A 99 2.22 16.93 -9.80
N HIS A 100 3.51 17.23 -9.88
CA HIS A 100 4.09 18.42 -9.27
C HIS A 100 3.90 19.70 -10.10
N ASP A 101 3.79 19.58 -11.43
CA ASP A 101 3.69 20.76 -12.31
C ASP A 101 2.26 21.34 -12.35
N LEU A 102 1.23 20.47 -12.31
CA LEU A 102 -0.19 20.86 -12.25
C LEU A 102 -0.62 21.43 -10.89
N SER A 103 -0.01 20.96 -9.80
CA SER A 103 -0.32 21.47 -8.46
C SER A 103 0.28 22.87 -8.22
N VAL A 104 1.39 23.20 -8.89
CA VAL A 104 2.00 24.53 -8.87
C VAL A 104 1.19 25.54 -9.70
N GLN A 105 0.71 25.15 -10.89
CA GLN A 105 -0.14 26.04 -11.72
C GLN A 105 -1.49 26.33 -11.05
N LEU A 106 -2.10 25.34 -10.37
CA LEU A 106 -3.34 25.54 -9.61
C LEU A 106 -3.11 26.34 -8.31
N ALA A 107 -1.96 26.20 -7.65
CA ALA A 107 -1.60 26.97 -6.45
C ALA A 107 -1.30 28.45 -6.77
N LEU A 108 -0.67 28.73 -7.91
CA LEU A 108 -0.44 30.09 -8.41
C LEU A 108 -1.76 30.77 -8.82
N ALA A 109 -2.68 30.05 -9.45
CA ALA A 109 -3.99 30.57 -9.83
C ALA A 109 -4.94 30.82 -8.63
N LEU A 110 -4.70 30.18 -7.49
CA LEU A 110 -5.49 30.33 -6.26
C LEU A 110 -4.94 31.37 -5.26
N GLY A 111 -3.96 32.19 -5.66
CA GLY A 111 -3.52 33.38 -4.92
C GLY A 111 -2.58 33.11 -3.75
N GLY A 112 -1.73 32.08 -3.85
CA GLY A 112 -0.63 31.87 -2.89
C GLY A 112 0.55 32.79 -3.20
N ASP A 113 0.69 33.88 -2.46
CA ASP A 113 1.80 34.82 -2.58
C ASP A 113 3.10 34.18 -2.03
N LEU A 114 3.98 33.71 -2.91
CA LEU A 114 5.32 33.21 -2.58
C LEU A 114 6.35 34.28 -2.96
N LYS A 115 6.58 35.26 -2.06
CA LYS A 115 7.75 36.13 -2.16
C LYS A 115 9.00 35.35 -1.75
N MET A 116 9.78 34.93 -2.74
CA MET A 116 11.17 34.53 -2.57
C MET A 116 11.99 35.80 -2.29
N LYS A 117 12.55 35.92 -1.08
CA LYS A 117 13.63 36.88 -0.82
C LYS A 117 14.93 36.22 -1.25
N GLU A 118 15.58 36.79 -2.27
CA GLU A 118 17.01 36.64 -2.49
C GLU A 118 17.74 37.34 -1.35
N GLU A 119 18.56 36.61 -0.61
CA GLU A 119 19.53 37.19 0.33
C GLU A 119 20.93 36.94 -0.24
N SER A 120 21.57 38.07 -0.54
CA SER A 120 22.92 38.23 -1.06
C SER A 120 23.97 37.77 -0.07
N LEU A 121 25.05 37.22 -0.62
CA LEU A 121 26.34 37.04 0.04
C LEU A 121 26.83 38.39 0.59
N ASP A 122 27.11 38.45 1.90
CA ASP A 122 28.20 39.29 2.38
C ASP A 122 28.90 38.66 3.58
N THR A 123 30.21 38.78 3.55
CA THR A 123 31.20 38.38 4.54
C THR A 123 31.20 39.37 5.70
N ASP A 124 31.25 38.93 6.97
CA ASP A 124 32.33 39.39 7.86
C ASP A 124 32.44 38.68 9.22
N GLN A 125 33.69 38.72 9.68
CA GLN A 125 34.34 38.54 10.98
C GLN A 125 33.50 38.58 12.28
N GLY A 126 33.87 37.75 13.27
CA GLY A 126 33.62 38.01 14.70
C GLY A 126 34.76 38.84 15.33
N PRO A 127 34.93 38.88 16.68
CA PRO A 127 34.03 38.57 17.80
C PRO A 127 34.05 39.68 18.91
N VAL A 128 33.64 39.35 20.15
CA VAL A 128 33.84 40.05 21.46
C VAL A 128 32.72 41.04 21.86
N ALA A 129 32.22 41.17 23.10
CA ALA A 129 32.07 40.39 24.34
C ALA A 129 31.26 41.28 25.33
N ASP A 130 30.75 40.67 26.42
CA ASP A 130 30.41 41.30 27.72
C ASP A 130 29.19 42.25 27.82
N THR A 131 28.41 42.31 28.90
CA THR A 131 27.99 41.44 30.03
C THR A 131 26.79 42.19 30.70
N LEU A 132 26.11 41.52 31.64
CA LEU A 132 25.27 42.06 32.73
C LEU A 132 23.73 42.12 32.54
N ASP A 133 23.12 41.00 32.94
CA ASP A 133 22.25 40.84 34.12
C ASP A 133 20.92 41.60 34.25
N GLY A 134 19.85 40.81 34.45
CA GLY A 134 18.53 41.27 34.88
C GLY A 134 17.51 40.12 34.90
N GLU A 135 17.56 39.30 35.95
CA GLU A 135 16.71 38.13 36.20
C GLU A 135 15.21 38.43 36.25
N CYS A 136 14.41 37.58 35.60
CA CYS A 136 13.04 37.25 36.04
C CYS A 136 12.78 35.76 35.74
N ASN A 137 12.60 34.96 36.80
CA ASN A 137 12.32 33.53 36.72
C ASN A 137 10.95 33.23 36.08
N PRO A 138 10.82 32.18 35.24
CA PRO A 138 9.58 31.80 34.57
C PRO A 138 8.72 30.80 35.36
N ALA A 139 7.42 30.80 35.06
CA ALA A 139 6.41 29.84 35.53
C ALA A 139 6.56 28.45 34.84
N PRO A 140 6.01 27.37 35.42
CA PRO A 140 6.41 25.99 35.10
C PRO A 140 5.70 25.37 33.88
N ASP A 141 6.47 24.50 33.20
CA ASP A 141 6.09 23.34 32.40
C ASP A 141 5.29 23.53 31.09
N SER A 142 5.95 24.10 30.08
CA SER A 142 5.65 23.77 28.67
C SER A 142 6.39 22.50 28.23
N LYS A 143 5.65 21.48 27.78
CA LYS A 143 6.22 20.25 27.19
C LYS A 143 7.17 20.56 26.02
N PRO A 144 8.29 19.84 25.86
CA PRO A 144 9.29 20.15 24.85
C PRO A 144 8.75 19.90 23.44
N THR A 145 8.67 20.97 22.64
CA THR A 145 8.48 20.91 21.19
C THR A 145 9.66 20.20 20.53
N LYS A 146 9.39 19.15 19.75
CA LYS A 146 10.41 18.43 18.97
C LYS A 146 11.14 19.42 18.05
N SER A 147 12.46 19.53 18.23
CA SER A 147 13.32 20.37 17.40
C SER A 147 13.24 19.94 15.93
N ARG A 148 13.23 20.93 15.03
CA ARG A 148 13.22 20.72 13.57
C ARG A 148 14.56 20.12 13.16
N LEU A 149 14.53 18.97 12.48
CA LEU A 149 15.75 18.30 11.99
C LEU A 149 16.52 19.22 11.03
N THR A 150 17.84 19.23 11.20
CA THR A 150 18.77 20.01 10.38
C THR A 150 18.93 19.41 8.99
N ARG A 151 19.37 20.22 8.01
CA ARG A 151 19.65 19.76 6.62
C ARG A 151 20.61 18.57 6.58
N ARG A 152 21.60 18.55 7.48
CA ARG A 152 22.58 17.47 7.62
C ARG A 152 21.93 16.16 8.08
N GLU A 153 20.99 16.22 9.02
CA GLU A 153 20.25 15.04 9.49
C GLU A 153 19.30 14.50 8.41
N LEU A 154 18.68 15.38 7.61
CA LEU A 154 17.83 14.98 6.49
C LEU A 154 18.63 14.22 5.42
N LEU A 155 19.82 14.71 5.04
CA LEU A 155 20.71 14.03 4.10
C LEU A 155 21.19 12.67 4.64
N ARG A 156 21.50 12.60 5.93
CA ARG A 156 21.89 11.35 6.60
C ARG A 156 20.77 10.32 6.61
N ASN A 157 19.53 10.75 6.87
CA ASN A 157 18.36 9.89 6.83
C ASN A 157 18.04 9.40 5.40
N ALA A 158 18.22 10.25 4.40
CA ALA A 158 18.10 9.85 2.99
C ALA A 158 19.16 8.81 2.60
N ALA A 159 20.41 8.94 3.09
CA ALA A 159 21.49 7.99 2.82
C ALA A 159 21.17 6.61 3.43
N LYS A 160 20.70 6.58 4.68
CA LYS A 160 20.22 5.35 5.31
C LYS A 160 19.06 4.70 4.57
N ALA A 161 18.10 5.49 4.09
CA ALA A 161 16.97 4.98 3.32
C ALA A 161 17.42 4.35 1.99
N ARG A 162 18.43 4.93 1.32
CA ARG A 162 19.03 4.37 0.10
C ARG A 162 19.76 3.05 0.38
N ILE A 163 20.59 2.99 1.42
CA ILE A 163 21.31 1.75 1.79
C ILE A 163 20.33 0.65 2.22
N ARG A 164 19.28 0.99 2.98
CA ARG A 164 18.20 0.05 3.35
C ARG A 164 17.55 -0.57 2.11
N ARG A 165 17.31 0.22 1.06
CA ARG A 165 16.77 -0.28 -0.22
C ARG A 165 17.80 -1.13 -0.98
N MET A 166 19.09 -0.84 -0.86
CA MET A 166 20.16 -1.63 -1.47
C MET A 166 20.29 -3.03 -0.86
N VAL A 167 20.23 -3.13 0.48
CA VAL A 167 20.41 -4.41 1.21
C VAL A 167 19.13 -5.25 1.33
N ALA A 168 17.98 -4.71 0.95
CA ALA A 168 16.71 -5.44 0.91
C ALA A 168 16.75 -6.57 -0.14
N ASN A 169 16.22 -7.73 0.23
CA ASN A 169 16.22 -8.91 -0.64
C ASN A 169 15.41 -8.68 -1.94
N LYS A 170 16.01 -8.94 -3.10
CA LYS A 170 15.41 -8.70 -4.43
C LYS A 170 14.84 -10.00 -4.99
N LYS A 171 13.50 -10.14 -4.95
CA LYS A 171 12.79 -11.36 -5.42
C LYS A 171 12.69 -11.52 -6.95
N LYS A 172 12.80 -10.43 -7.72
CA LYS A 172 12.55 -10.42 -9.18
C LYS A 172 13.81 -10.20 -10.03
N ARG A 173 14.85 -9.57 -9.47
CA ARG A 173 16.09 -9.18 -10.16
C ARG A 173 17.27 -9.51 -9.23
N SER A 174 17.70 -10.76 -9.25
CA SER A 174 18.80 -11.27 -8.41
C SER A 174 20.16 -10.71 -8.83
N ASP A 175 20.29 -10.25 -10.07
CA ASP A 175 21.41 -9.49 -10.64
C ASP A 175 21.69 -8.17 -9.91
N LEU A 176 20.66 -7.57 -9.30
CA LEU A 176 20.79 -6.33 -8.52
C LEU A 176 21.06 -6.55 -7.03
N GLN A 177 21.18 -7.81 -6.59
CA GLN A 177 21.41 -8.15 -5.19
C GLN A 177 22.80 -7.68 -4.77
N CYS A 178 22.88 -6.93 -3.66
CA CYS A 178 24.18 -6.49 -3.14
C CYS A 178 24.94 -7.68 -2.51
N PRO A 179 26.28 -7.59 -2.41
CA PRO A 179 27.08 -8.61 -1.72
C PRO A 179 26.54 -8.93 -0.31
N PRO A 180 26.51 -10.21 0.12
CA PRO A 180 25.96 -10.61 1.42
C PRO A 180 26.63 -9.93 2.62
N TRP A 181 27.93 -9.63 2.53
CA TRP A 181 28.69 -8.98 3.60
C TRP A 181 28.18 -7.55 3.88
N LEU A 182 27.70 -6.82 2.86
CA LEU A 182 27.19 -5.46 3.02
C LEU A 182 25.87 -5.45 3.82
N LYS A 183 25.05 -6.49 3.65
CA LYS A 183 23.84 -6.69 4.45
C LYS A 183 24.18 -7.05 5.89
N ALA A 184 25.16 -7.92 6.10
CA ALA A 184 25.66 -8.23 7.43
C ALA A 184 26.18 -6.97 8.15
N GLU A 185 26.87 -6.08 7.42
CA GLU A 185 27.34 -4.79 7.94
C GLU A 185 26.20 -3.87 8.37
N TRP A 186 25.14 -3.80 7.56
CA TRP A 186 23.93 -3.04 7.87
C TRP A 186 23.19 -3.58 9.10
N GLU A 187 23.29 -4.88 9.39
CA GLU A 187 22.64 -5.53 10.53
C GLU A 187 23.40 -5.33 11.86
N LYS A 188 24.64 -4.83 11.85
CA LYS A 188 25.47 -4.62 13.06
C LYS A 188 24.98 -3.53 14.02
N GLY A 189 24.02 -2.68 13.60
CA GLY A 189 23.36 -1.71 14.49
C GLY A 189 23.37 -0.28 13.98
N THR A 190 22.86 0.65 14.79
CA THR A 190 22.63 2.05 14.41
C THR A 190 23.92 2.78 14.05
N GLU A 191 24.98 2.61 14.84
CA GLU A 191 26.28 3.24 14.59
C GLU A 191 26.87 2.84 13.24
N GLN A 192 26.81 1.55 12.88
CA GLN A 192 27.31 1.11 11.60
C GLN A 192 26.47 1.62 10.43
N LYS A 193 25.15 1.73 10.60
CA LYS A 193 24.27 2.40 9.63
C LYS A 193 24.62 3.89 9.47
N GLU A 194 25.07 4.55 10.53
CA GLU A 194 25.54 5.94 10.49
C GLU A 194 26.87 6.09 9.74
N ASN A 195 27.81 5.17 9.95
CA ASN A 195 29.10 5.14 9.27
C ASN A 195 28.93 4.83 7.78
N MET A 196 28.08 3.86 7.45
CA MET A 196 27.72 3.54 6.06
C MET A 196 27.01 4.72 5.38
N ALA A 197 26.14 5.44 6.09
CA ALA A 197 25.48 6.63 5.57
C ALA A 197 26.45 7.79 5.34
N ALA A 198 27.48 7.93 6.17
CA ALA A 198 28.56 8.90 5.98
C ALA A 198 29.45 8.53 4.78
N CYS A 199 29.83 7.25 4.65
CA CYS A 199 30.58 6.73 3.52
C CYS A 199 29.84 6.95 2.19
N LEU A 200 28.54 6.64 2.13
CA LEU A 200 27.72 6.88 0.93
C LEU A 200 27.62 8.36 0.56
N GLN A 201 27.58 9.25 1.55
CA GLN A 201 27.60 10.70 1.29
C GLN A 201 28.98 11.16 0.79
N ALA A 202 30.07 10.61 1.35
CA ALA A 202 31.44 10.96 0.95
C ALA A 202 31.76 10.56 -0.50
N VAL A 203 31.19 9.45 -0.99
CA VAL A 203 31.32 9.02 -2.39
C VAL A 203 30.26 9.63 -3.32
N ASN A 204 29.60 10.71 -2.89
CA ASN A 204 28.58 11.42 -3.65
C ASN A 204 27.45 10.52 -4.18
N TRP A 205 26.93 9.62 -3.34
CA TRP A 205 25.79 8.74 -3.64
C TRP A 205 26.02 7.71 -4.77
N ASP A 206 27.25 7.57 -5.24
CA ASP A 206 27.67 6.57 -6.21
C ASP A 206 27.67 5.17 -5.58
N LYS A 207 26.84 4.28 -6.13
CA LYS A 207 26.66 2.92 -5.62
C LYS A 207 27.92 2.07 -5.77
N ALA A 208 28.62 2.17 -6.90
CA ALA A 208 29.78 1.33 -7.20
C ALA A 208 30.96 1.74 -6.31
N LYS A 209 31.23 3.04 -6.20
CA LYS A 209 32.27 3.59 -5.31
C LYS A 209 31.97 3.33 -3.84
N PHE A 210 30.70 3.39 -3.45
CA PHE A 210 30.29 3.06 -2.09
C PHE A 210 30.59 1.59 -1.74
N ILE A 211 30.29 0.67 -2.65
CA ILE A 211 30.53 -0.77 -2.41
C ILE A 211 32.04 -1.03 -2.34
N ASP A 212 32.82 -0.48 -3.26
CA ASP A 212 34.30 -0.62 -3.30
C ASP A 212 34.94 -0.02 -2.03
N GLU A 213 34.53 1.18 -1.61
CA GLU A 213 35.06 1.81 -0.40
C GLU A 213 34.64 1.07 0.88
N MET A 214 33.39 0.61 0.96
CA MET A 214 32.94 -0.24 2.06
C MET A 214 33.65 -1.59 2.07
N GLU A 215 33.97 -2.15 0.91
CA GLU A 215 34.70 -3.42 0.80
C GLU A 215 36.12 -3.25 1.33
N ARG A 216 36.80 -2.12 1.02
CA ARG A 216 38.11 -1.76 1.58
C ARG A 216 38.07 -1.54 3.10
N VAL A 217 37.02 -0.89 3.61
CA VAL A 217 36.82 -0.66 5.06
C VAL A 217 36.52 -1.96 5.80
N VAL A 218 35.67 -2.83 5.25
CA VAL A 218 35.35 -4.14 5.83
C VAL A 218 36.53 -5.11 5.73
N THR A 219 37.36 -4.99 4.69
CA THR A 219 38.65 -5.68 4.56
C THR A 219 39.80 -4.95 5.24
N SER A 220 39.52 -4.03 6.19
CA SER A 220 40.52 -3.40 7.05
C SER A 220 41.61 -4.40 7.44
N ARG A 221 42.79 -4.19 6.85
CA ARG A 221 43.93 -5.05 7.00
C ARG A 221 44.42 -4.94 8.44
N LYS A 222 44.29 -6.02 9.21
CA LYS A 222 45.29 -6.31 10.24
C LYS A 222 46.62 -6.40 9.50
N LYS A 223 47.41 -5.33 9.52
CA LYS A 223 48.78 -5.39 9.01
C LYS A 223 49.60 -6.12 10.05
N ILE A 224 49.58 -7.45 9.99
CA ILE A 224 50.52 -8.29 10.72
C ILE A 224 51.86 -8.08 10.03
N ILE A 225 52.76 -7.29 10.63
CA ILE A 225 54.14 -7.23 10.17
C ILE A 225 54.85 -8.42 10.80
N VAL A 226 54.93 -9.53 10.07
CA VAL A 226 55.84 -10.63 10.41
C VAL A 226 57.23 -10.21 9.97
N LYS A 227 58.10 -9.87 10.91
CA LYS A 227 59.54 -9.76 10.62
C LYS A 227 60.11 -11.18 10.64
N LYS A 228 60.48 -11.68 9.45
CA LYS A 228 61.24 -12.92 9.30
C LYS A 228 62.72 -12.56 9.22
N GLU A 229 63.49 -13.04 10.18
CA GLU A 229 64.95 -12.99 10.07
C GLU A 229 65.40 -14.24 9.31
N GLU A 230 65.90 -14.03 8.10
CA GLU A 230 66.43 -15.08 7.21
C GLU A 230 67.88 -14.76 6.87
N GLY A 231 68.70 -15.80 6.73
CA GLY A 231 70.09 -15.63 6.40
C GLY A 231 70.71 -16.91 5.86
N TRP A 232 71.90 -16.75 5.29
CA TRP A 232 72.74 -17.87 4.87
C TRP A 232 73.56 -18.35 6.06
N TYR A 233 73.43 -19.64 6.38
CA TYR A 233 74.20 -20.26 7.45
C TYR A 233 74.76 -21.60 6.98
N SER A 234 76.02 -21.86 7.32
CA SER A 234 76.61 -23.20 7.20
C SER A 234 76.05 -24.14 8.27
N GLU A 235 76.27 -25.45 8.10
CA GLU A 235 75.85 -26.43 9.11
C GLU A 235 76.49 -26.17 10.49
N ALA A 236 77.74 -25.68 10.51
CA ALA A 236 78.44 -25.35 11.73
C ALA A 236 77.81 -24.12 12.41
N GLU A 237 77.53 -23.06 11.65
CA GLU A 237 76.94 -21.81 12.17
C GLU A 237 75.49 -22.00 12.63
N MET A 238 74.70 -22.88 11.99
CA MET A 238 73.37 -23.22 12.51
C MET A 238 73.43 -23.86 13.90
N LYS A 239 74.49 -24.60 14.20
CA LYS A 239 74.69 -25.23 15.52
C LYS A 239 75.28 -24.27 16.53
N SER A 240 76.28 -23.46 16.15
CA SER A 240 76.97 -22.56 17.08
C SER A 240 76.19 -21.26 17.32
N ASP A 241 75.73 -20.61 16.25
CA ASP A 241 75.23 -19.24 16.30
C ASP A 241 73.71 -19.21 16.51
N LEU A 242 73.00 -20.15 15.89
CA LEU A 242 71.55 -20.30 16.07
C LEU A 242 71.19 -21.28 17.19
N CYS A 243 72.17 -22.01 17.73
CA CYS A 243 72.00 -23.04 18.76
C CYS A 243 70.96 -24.12 18.38
N TRP A 244 70.83 -24.47 17.10
CA TRP A 244 69.85 -25.47 16.65
C TRP A 244 70.30 -26.89 16.98
N GLN A 245 69.36 -27.71 17.46
CA GLN A 245 69.59 -29.13 17.66
C GLN A 245 69.84 -29.84 16.32
N GLN A 246 70.67 -30.89 16.33
CA GLN A 246 71.06 -31.65 15.13
C GLN A 246 69.85 -32.08 14.28
N SER A 247 68.74 -32.48 14.91
CA SER A 247 67.52 -32.90 14.23
C SER A 247 66.92 -31.78 13.36
N ARG A 248 66.92 -30.53 13.85
CA ARG A 248 66.43 -29.36 13.12
C ARG A 248 67.37 -28.97 11.99
N VAL A 249 68.68 -29.06 12.21
CA VAL A 249 69.70 -28.79 11.18
C VAL A 249 69.58 -29.79 10.03
N THR A 250 69.43 -31.08 10.33
CA THR A 250 69.21 -32.11 9.31
C THR A 250 67.93 -31.85 8.50
N GLY A 251 66.84 -31.44 9.16
CA GLY A 251 65.60 -31.07 8.49
C GLY A 251 65.73 -29.85 7.58
N ALA A 252 66.44 -28.80 8.03
CA ALA A 252 66.68 -27.60 7.24
C ALA A 252 67.53 -27.89 6.00
N LYS A 253 68.59 -28.72 6.13
CA LYS A 253 69.39 -29.17 5.00
C LYS A 253 68.54 -29.92 3.99
N ALA A 254 67.76 -30.91 4.43
CA ALA A 254 66.89 -31.68 3.55
C ALA A 254 65.90 -30.80 2.78
N TYR A 255 65.34 -29.78 3.44
CA TYR A 255 64.46 -28.80 2.81
C TYR A 255 65.16 -27.95 1.74
N CYS A 256 66.38 -27.48 2.03
CA CYS A 256 67.15 -26.63 1.12
C CYS A 256 67.74 -27.42 -0.06
N THR A 257 68.03 -28.71 0.12
CA THR A 257 68.59 -29.58 -0.92
C THR A 257 67.53 -30.27 -1.80
N ASP A 258 66.25 -30.00 -1.58
CA ASP A 258 65.16 -30.45 -2.45
C ASP A 258 65.42 -29.95 -3.90
N PRO A 259 65.32 -30.81 -4.93
CA PRO A 259 65.56 -30.44 -6.33
C PRO A 259 64.79 -29.20 -6.80
N LYS A 260 63.62 -28.91 -6.21
CA LYS A 260 62.82 -27.73 -6.54
C LYS A 260 63.35 -26.41 -5.94
N ARG A 261 64.18 -26.49 -4.89
CA ARG A 261 64.63 -25.33 -4.09
C ARG A 261 66.15 -25.18 -4.00
N HIS A 262 66.91 -26.22 -4.35
CA HIS A 262 68.37 -26.26 -4.28
C HIS A 262 69.04 -25.04 -4.93
N ALA A 263 68.57 -24.61 -6.10
CA ALA A 263 69.15 -23.48 -6.83
C ALA A 263 68.99 -22.11 -6.13
N THR A 264 68.04 -21.97 -5.19
CA THR A 264 67.74 -20.69 -4.51
C THR A 264 68.03 -20.69 -3.02
N HIS A 265 68.11 -21.87 -2.38
CA HIS A 265 68.26 -22.01 -0.94
C HIS A 265 69.57 -22.70 -0.51
N THR A 266 70.44 -23.05 -1.47
CA THR A 266 71.78 -23.57 -1.20
C THR A 266 72.79 -22.78 -2.02
N ARG A 267 73.89 -22.34 -1.40
CA ARG A 267 75.01 -21.70 -2.10
C ARG A 267 76.33 -22.16 -1.52
N THR A 268 77.40 -21.96 -2.28
CA THR A 268 78.77 -22.13 -1.77
C THR A 268 79.36 -20.75 -1.60
N ASN A 269 79.83 -20.43 -0.39
CA ASN A 269 80.47 -19.17 -0.11
C ASN A 269 81.81 -19.09 -0.85
N VAL A 270 82.07 -17.96 -1.50
CA VAL A 270 83.16 -17.78 -2.45
C VAL A 270 84.53 -17.67 -1.74
N TYR A 271 84.54 -17.31 -0.46
CA TYR A 271 85.80 -17.05 0.26
C TYR A 271 86.39 -18.31 0.92
N ASP A 272 85.54 -19.19 1.43
CA ASP A 272 85.95 -20.38 2.18
C ASP A 272 85.45 -21.70 1.56
N ASN A 273 84.71 -21.64 0.45
CA ASN A 273 84.08 -22.77 -0.24
C ASN A 273 83.14 -23.60 0.64
N ILE A 274 82.60 -23.01 1.72
CA ILE A 274 81.67 -23.70 2.60
C ILE A 274 80.25 -23.63 2.02
N VAL A 275 79.50 -24.73 2.11
CA VAL A 275 78.10 -24.77 1.68
C VAL A 275 77.22 -24.15 2.76
N GLU A 276 76.50 -23.11 2.36
CA GLU A 276 75.55 -22.38 3.19
C GLU A 276 74.12 -22.63 2.69
N TYR A 277 73.19 -22.64 3.63
CA TYR A 277 71.77 -22.84 3.37
C TYR A 277 70.98 -21.63 3.84
N TRP A 278 69.99 -21.22 3.04
CA TRP A 278 69.10 -20.11 3.39
C TRP A 278 68.05 -20.60 4.38
N VAL A 279 68.17 -20.17 5.63
CA VAL A 279 67.32 -20.66 6.73
C VAL A 279 66.67 -19.50 7.50
N THR A 280 65.41 -19.73 7.91
CA THR A 280 64.66 -18.79 8.75
C THR A 280 65.06 -18.98 10.21
N VAL A 281 65.66 -17.95 10.80
CA VAL A 281 66.28 -17.98 12.13
C VAL A 281 65.23 -17.83 13.23
N ARG A 282 64.39 -16.80 13.14
CA ARG A 282 63.28 -16.51 14.07
C ARG A 282 62.13 -15.83 13.34
N GLU A 283 60.91 -16.15 13.77
CA GLU A 283 59.71 -15.42 13.41
C GLU A 283 59.23 -14.68 14.66
N HIS A 284 59.31 -13.34 14.67
CA HIS A 284 58.74 -12.53 15.75
C HIS A 284 57.40 -11.94 15.29
N GLY A 285 56.32 -12.28 15.98
CA GLY A 285 55.02 -11.61 15.86
C GLY A 285 54.88 -10.59 16.99
N ALA A 286 54.86 -9.31 16.66
CA ALA A 286 54.48 -8.24 17.58
C ALA A 286 53.10 -7.69 17.19
N TYR A 287 52.25 -7.47 18.18
CA TYR A 287 50.98 -6.77 18.02
C TYR A 287 51.19 -5.32 18.46
N GLU A 288 51.04 -4.38 17.54
CA GLU A 288 51.03 -2.96 17.86
C GLU A 288 49.58 -2.47 17.65
N GLU A 289 48.89 -2.20 18.75
CA GLU A 289 47.60 -1.51 18.75
C GLU A 289 47.85 -0.02 18.98
N GLU A 290 47.82 0.78 17.92
CA GLU A 290 47.68 2.23 18.07
C GLU A 290 46.20 2.58 18.27
N HIS A 291 45.89 3.11 19.46
CA HIS A 291 44.60 3.69 19.79
C HIS A 291 44.72 5.22 19.85
N GLU A 292 44.09 5.93 18.90
CA GLU A 292 43.86 7.37 19.01
C GLU A 292 42.40 7.65 19.45
N ILE A 293 42.23 7.59 20.78
CA ILE A 293 41.36 8.26 21.76
C ILE A 293 40.16 9.10 21.20
N LEU A 294 38.90 8.79 21.55
CA LEU A 294 38.24 9.34 22.75
C LEU A 294 37.16 8.39 23.34
N GLU A 295 37.44 7.90 24.54
CA GLU A 295 36.52 7.17 25.41
C GLU A 295 35.45 8.08 26.05
N ARG A 296 34.23 7.56 26.24
CA ARG A 296 33.55 7.64 27.56
C ARG A 296 32.59 6.46 27.82
N LYS A 297 33.11 5.53 28.62
CA LYS A 297 32.53 4.78 29.76
C LYS A 297 31.12 4.16 29.69
N LYS A 298 31.16 2.82 29.71
CA LYS A 298 30.53 1.84 30.65
C LYS A 298 29.01 1.83 30.86
N SER A 299 28.45 0.66 30.51
CA SER A 299 27.43 -0.13 31.24
C SER A 299 26.02 0.44 31.35
N THR A 300 25.08 -0.15 30.62
CA THR A 300 24.04 -1.04 31.19
C THR A 300 23.17 -1.62 30.07
N ARG A 301 22.73 -2.87 30.28
CA ARG A 301 21.74 -3.58 29.46
C ARG A 301 20.46 -2.77 29.27
N LYS A 302 19.86 -2.84 28.08
CA LYS A 302 18.54 -3.45 27.86
C LYS A 302 18.25 -3.54 26.36
N ALA A 303 17.82 -4.74 25.97
CA ALA A 303 17.21 -5.03 24.70
C ALA A 303 15.86 -4.32 24.62
N ASP A 304 15.51 -3.79 23.45
CA ASP A 304 14.13 -3.68 22.97
C ASP A 304 14.14 -3.39 21.45
N GLU A 305 13.92 -4.43 20.64
CA GLU A 305 13.29 -4.25 19.32
C GLU A 305 12.33 -5.43 19.09
N ALA A 306 11.04 -5.11 19.06
CA ALA A 306 9.97 -6.09 18.92
C ALA A 306 9.89 -6.61 17.48
N VAL A 307 10.10 -7.92 17.30
CA VAL A 307 9.76 -8.63 16.07
C VAL A 307 8.24 -8.64 15.92
N GLU A 308 7.69 -7.97 14.91
CA GLU A 308 6.27 -8.07 14.55
C GLU A 308 5.94 -9.49 14.05
N ILE A 309 5.02 -10.17 14.74
CA ILE A 309 4.44 -11.43 14.28
C ILE A 309 3.12 -11.09 13.61
N SER A 310 3.00 -11.41 12.31
CA SER A 310 1.76 -11.17 11.57
C SER A 310 0.59 -11.97 12.15
N PRO A 311 -0.65 -11.42 12.17
CA PRO A 311 -1.85 -12.14 12.62
C PRO A 311 -2.16 -13.42 11.80
N GLY A 312 -1.56 -13.59 10.63
CA GLY A 312 -1.77 -14.74 9.74
C GLY A 312 -0.81 -15.92 9.94
N THR A 313 0.23 -15.76 10.77
CA THR A 313 1.31 -16.77 10.88
C THR A 313 0.80 -18.12 11.38
N PHE A 314 -0.21 -18.15 12.25
CA PHE A 314 -0.79 -19.41 12.76
C PHE A 314 -1.95 -19.94 11.90
N GLY A 315 -2.68 -19.08 11.18
CA GLY A 315 -3.73 -19.50 10.25
C GLY A 315 -3.22 -20.24 9.02
N GLN A 316 -2.01 -19.90 8.56
CA GLN A 316 -1.32 -20.63 7.49
C GLN A 316 -0.83 -22.01 7.93
N VAL A 317 -0.51 -22.19 9.22
CA VAL A 317 -0.07 -23.47 9.79
C VAL A 317 -1.25 -24.46 9.87
N GLN A 318 -2.43 -24.03 10.31
CA GLN A 318 -3.63 -24.88 10.35
C GLN A 318 -4.08 -25.33 8.95
N ALA A 319 -4.07 -24.42 7.96
CA ALA A 319 -4.45 -24.72 6.58
C ALA A 319 -3.47 -25.65 5.82
N LEU A 320 -2.29 -25.92 6.41
CA LEU A 320 -1.31 -26.90 5.94
C LEU A 320 -1.43 -28.22 6.72
N MET A 321 -1.77 -28.17 8.02
CA MET A 321 -2.08 -29.35 8.84
C MET A 321 -3.31 -30.10 8.32
N ASP A 322 -4.34 -29.38 7.87
CA ASP A 322 -5.56 -29.97 7.29
C ASP A 322 -5.30 -30.61 5.90
N ARG A 323 -4.22 -30.18 5.22
CA ARG A 323 -3.79 -30.77 3.94
C ARG A 323 -2.96 -32.05 4.11
N GLY A 324 -2.23 -32.19 5.22
CA GLY A 324 -1.45 -33.40 5.52
C GLY A 324 -2.27 -34.56 6.11
N ALA A 325 -3.47 -34.29 6.64
CA ALA A 325 -4.33 -35.32 7.22
C ALA A 325 -5.12 -36.14 6.19
N LEU A 326 -5.18 -35.69 4.92
CA LEU A 326 -5.92 -36.37 3.85
C LEU A 326 -5.10 -37.45 3.12
N ASP A 327 -3.78 -37.51 3.35
CA ASP A 327 -2.87 -38.48 2.72
C ASP A 327 -2.43 -39.60 3.69
N GLY A 328 -3.11 -39.73 4.84
CA GLY A 328 -2.67 -40.53 5.97
C GLY A 328 -3.45 -41.83 6.21
N ALA A 329 -3.61 -42.67 5.20
CA ALA A 329 -3.95 -44.07 5.38
C ALA A 329 -3.31 -44.84 4.22
N ASP A 330 -2.28 -45.64 4.54
CA ASP A 330 -1.52 -46.54 3.63
C ASP A 330 -0.15 -46.01 3.16
N ASP A 331 0.83 -45.89 4.07
CA ASP A 331 2.24 -46.24 3.80
C ASP A 331 3.11 -45.97 5.05
N ALA A 332 3.13 -46.91 5.99
CA ALA A 332 3.92 -46.80 7.22
C ALA A 332 5.40 -47.19 7.08
N ASN A 333 5.92 -47.44 5.87
CA ASN A 333 7.25 -48.03 5.70
C ASN A 333 8.05 -47.61 4.44
N LYS A 334 7.86 -46.38 3.93
CA LYS A 334 8.75 -45.81 2.90
C LYS A 334 9.65 -44.70 3.48
N GLU A 335 10.94 -44.79 3.21
CA GLU A 335 11.87 -43.67 3.43
C GLU A 335 11.41 -42.45 2.63
N LEU A 336 11.29 -41.31 3.32
CA LEU A 336 10.92 -40.03 2.71
C LEU A 336 12.09 -39.49 1.87
N PRO A 337 11.85 -38.97 0.64
CA PRO A 337 12.91 -38.38 -0.17
C PRO A 337 13.55 -37.18 0.55
N ASP A 338 14.88 -37.05 0.44
CA ASP A 338 15.74 -36.09 1.17
C ASP A 338 15.23 -34.63 1.14
N GLY A 339 14.53 -34.23 0.09
CA GLY A 339 13.93 -32.89 -0.04
C GLY A 339 12.84 -32.58 0.99
N LYS A 340 12.00 -33.55 1.37
CA LYS A 340 10.93 -33.36 2.36
C LYS A 340 11.46 -33.28 3.79
N VAL A 341 12.58 -33.95 4.06
CA VAL A 341 13.21 -33.96 5.38
C VAL A 341 13.77 -32.58 5.75
N ALA A 342 14.46 -31.93 4.81
CA ALA A 342 14.98 -30.58 5.00
C ALA A 342 13.87 -29.54 5.18
N GLU A 343 12.76 -29.68 4.46
CA GLU A 343 11.60 -28.79 4.55
C GLU A 343 10.87 -28.94 5.90
N ASN A 344 10.61 -30.18 6.34
CA ASN A 344 9.98 -30.47 7.62
C ASN A 344 10.81 -29.97 8.80
N LYS A 345 12.13 -30.18 8.78
CA LYS A 345 13.06 -29.64 9.78
C LYS A 345 13.02 -28.11 9.84
N ALA A 346 13.06 -27.46 8.67
CA ALA A 346 13.00 -26.00 8.60
C ALA A 346 11.66 -25.45 9.11
N HIS A 347 10.55 -26.15 8.83
CA HIS A 347 9.22 -25.79 9.31
C HIS A 347 9.12 -25.89 10.84
N PHE A 348 9.55 -27.02 11.42
CA PHE A 348 9.55 -27.23 12.86
C PHE A 348 10.40 -26.19 13.60
N LYS A 349 11.59 -25.85 13.06
CA LYS A 349 12.47 -24.83 13.63
C LYS A 349 11.82 -23.43 13.64
N ARG A 350 11.18 -23.02 12.54
CA ARG A 350 10.44 -21.75 12.48
C ARG A 350 9.29 -21.70 13.48
N PHE A 351 8.62 -22.83 13.70
CA PHE A 351 7.56 -22.92 14.70
C PHE A 351 8.12 -22.75 16.12
N MET A 352 9.22 -23.40 16.46
CA MET A 352 9.91 -23.22 17.75
C MET A 352 10.30 -21.75 17.98
N ASP A 353 10.94 -21.11 17.00
CA ASP A 353 11.37 -19.70 17.10
C ASP A 353 10.18 -18.74 17.37
N SER A 354 9.02 -19.03 16.76
CA SER A 354 7.77 -18.28 16.98
C SER A 354 7.24 -18.44 18.41
N VAL A 355 7.27 -19.67 18.95
CA VAL A 355 6.82 -19.97 20.31
C VAL A 355 7.74 -19.31 21.34
N LEU A 356 9.06 -19.38 21.15
CA LEU A 356 10.04 -18.73 22.01
C LEU A 356 9.82 -17.23 22.07
N THR A 357 9.70 -16.59 20.90
CA THR A 357 9.44 -15.15 20.79
C THR A 357 8.17 -14.75 21.55
N LYS A 358 7.11 -15.55 21.46
CA LYS A 358 5.85 -15.30 22.16
C LYS A 358 5.97 -15.47 23.66
N SER A 359 6.67 -16.51 24.14
CA SER A 359 6.95 -16.70 25.57
C SER A 359 7.71 -15.51 26.14
N THR A 360 8.77 -15.04 25.46
CA THR A 360 9.56 -13.87 25.91
C THR A 360 8.72 -12.60 26.01
N LYS A 361 7.81 -12.35 25.06
CA LYS A 361 6.91 -11.19 25.09
C LYS A 361 5.93 -11.24 26.25
N LEU A 362 5.32 -12.40 26.49
CA LEU A 362 4.38 -12.58 27.59
C LEU A 362 5.06 -12.43 28.96
N LYS A 363 6.32 -12.88 29.09
CA LYS A 363 7.14 -12.62 30.29
C LYS A 363 7.42 -11.14 30.50
N GLY A 364 7.74 -10.40 29.43
CA GLY A 364 7.90 -8.95 29.48
C GLY A 364 6.62 -8.27 29.98
N LEU A 365 5.47 -8.66 29.41
CA LEU A 365 4.17 -8.12 29.83
C LEU A 365 3.84 -8.44 31.30
N VAL A 366 4.06 -9.68 31.75
CA VAL A 366 3.86 -10.06 33.16
C VAL A 366 4.70 -9.19 34.08
N LYS A 367 5.96 -8.94 33.72
CA LYS A 367 6.86 -8.07 34.50
C LYS A 367 6.34 -6.63 34.54
N ASP A 368 5.99 -6.07 33.40
CA ASP A 368 5.46 -4.70 33.32
C ASP A 368 4.16 -4.57 34.13
N LEU A 369 3.30 -5.59 34.13
CA LEU A 369 2.06 -5.57 34.89
C LEU A 369 2.32 -5.62 36.41
N ARG A 370 3.30 -6.41 36.86
CA ARG A 370 3.71 -6.44 38.27
C ARG A 370 4.30 -5.10 38.72
N ASP A 371 5.12 -4.49 37.87
CA ASP A 371 5.83 -3.24 38.19
C ASP A 371 4.87 -2.04 38.25
N ASN A 372 3.70 -2.10 37.59
CA ASN A 372 2.78 -0.98 37.44
C ASN A 372 1.42 -1.15 38.15
N TYR A 373 1.08 -2.33 38.69
CA TYR A 373 -0.24 -2.59 39.28
C TYR A 373 -0.18 -3.37 40.60
N GLU A 374 -0.75 -2.79 41.66
CA GLU A 374 -0.76 -3.37 43.01
C GLU A 374 -2.13 -3.85 43.52
N ASN A 375 -3.20 -3.67 42.75
CA ASN A 375 -4.55 -4.06 43.19
C ASN A 375 -4.75 -5.60 43.19
N ASP A 376 -5.57 -6.11 44.10
CA ASP A 376 -5.71 -7.56 44.32
C ASP A 376 -6.35 -8.30 43.14
N THR A 377 -7.17 -7.60 42.35
CA THR A 377 -7.78 -8.13 41.13
C THR A 377 -6.74 -8.30 40.01
N ALA A 378 -5.84 -7.34 39.83
CA ALA A 378 -4.73 -7.43 38.87
C ALA A 378 -3.74 -8.52 39.28
N LYS A 379 -3.45 -8.68 40.57
CA LYS A 379 -2.63 -9.81 41.07
C LYS A 379 -3.21 -11.16 40.67
N GLN A 380 -4.53 -11.32 40.71
CA GLN A 380 -5.19 -12.56 40.31
C GLN A 380 -5.02 -12.84 38.80
N TYR A 381 -5.18 -11.82 37.95
CA TYR A 381 -4.98 -11.96 36.50
C TYR A 381 -3.52 -12.16 36.10
N ILE A 382 -2.59 -11.45 36.76
CA ILE A 382 -1.15 -11.63 36.60
C ILE A 382 -0.75 -13.06 36.94
N SER A 383 -1.25 -13.60 38.06
CA SER A 383 -1.02 -14.99 38.47
C SER A 383 -1.55 -16.01 37.46
N GLN A 384 -2.73 -15.77 36.87
CA GLN A 384 -3.28 -16.63 35.81
C GLN A 384 -2.43 -16.58 34.53
N LEU A 385 -2.03 -15.39 34.09
CA LEU A 385 -1.18 -15.21 32.91
C LEU A 385 0.19 -15.89 33.11
N GLU A 386 0.78 -15.79 34.31
CA GLU A 386 2.01 -16.48 34.69
C GLU A 386 1.91 -18.00 34.63
N GLN A 387 0.79 -18.57 35.10
CA GLN A 387 0.56 -20.01 34.99
C GLN A 387 0.52 -20.45 33.53
N HIS A 388 -0.06 -19.63 32.64
CA HIS A 388 -0.12 -19.91 31.21
C HIS A 388 1.23 -19.75 30.51
N VAL A 389 2.03 -18.75 30.89
CA VAL A 389 3.41 -18.60 30.43
C VAL A 389 4.26 -19.80 30.88
N SER A 390 4.17 -20.19 32.15
CA SER A 390 4.90 -21.36 32.67
C SER A 390 4.53 -22.67 31.94
N LYS A 391 3.25 -22.85 31.60
CA LYS A 391 2.80 -24.00 30.78
C LYS A 391 3.37 -23.93 29.36
N LEU A 392 3.40 -22.76 28.73
CA LEU A 392 3.94 -22.58 27.39
C LEU A 392 5.44 -22.91 27.33
N GLU A 393 6.18 -22.59 28.39
CA GLU A 393 7.61 -22.91 28.49
C GLU A 393 7.87 -24.41 28.65
N LYS A 394 7.10 -25.09 29.49
CA LYS A 394 7.20 -26.55 29.61
C LYS A 394 6.94 -27.26 28.28
N GLU A 395 5.96 -26.79 27.52
CA GLU A 395 5.68 -27.34 26.19
C GLU A 395 6.76 -26.96 25.16
N TYR A 396 7.43 -25.81 25.32
CA TYR A 396 8.59 -25.45 24.51
C TYR A 396 9.82 -26.33 24.80
N ASP A 397 10.02 -26.75 26.05
CA ASP A 397 11.06 -27.71 26.42
C ASP A 397 10.80 -29.06 25.72
N VAL A 398 9.55 -29.51 25.65
CA VAL A 398 9.14 -30.71 24.89
C VAL A 398 9.44 -30.57 23.39
N LEU A 399 9.25 -29.39 22.79
CA LEU A 399 9.65 -29.15 21.39
C LEU A 399 11.17 -29.23 21.21
N THR A 400 11.93 -28.73 22.18
CA THR A 400 13.39 -28.77 22.18
C THR A 400 13.92 -30.19 22.29
N GLU A 401 13.35 -30.99 23.19
CA GLU A 401 13.62 -32.43 23.28
C GLU A 401 13.25 -33.17 22.00
N THR A 402 12.12 -32.80 21.38
CA THR A 402 11.69 -33.39 20.11
C THR A 402 12.67 -33.05 19.00
N MET A 403 13.17 -31.81 18.92
CA MET A 403 14.21 -31.42 17.96
C MET A 403 15.49 -32.25 18.12
N ALA A 404 15.93 -32.46 19.37
CA ALA A 404 17.11 -33.28 19.69
C ALA A 404 16.92 -34.75 19.30
N LYS A 405 15.71 -35.31 19.49
CA LYS A 405 15.38 -36.66 19.01
C LYS A 405 15.48 -36.78 17.49
N GLY A 406 15.13 -35.72 16.76
CA GLY A 406 15.23 -35.66 15.30
C GLY A 406 16.67 -35.63 14.78
N GLU A 407 17.59 -35.04 15.54
CA GLU A 407 19.03 -35.11 15.22
C GLU A 407 19.57 -36.54 15.28
N ASN A 408 19.04 -37.36 16.18
CA ASN A 408 19.42 -38.77 16.33
C ASN A 408 18.71 -39.69 15.31
N SER A 409 17.46 -39.43 14.95
CA SER A 409 16.69 -40.25 14.01
C SER A 409 16.83 -39.82 12.54
N LYS A 410 17.65 -38.81 12.25
CA LYS A 410 17.76 -38.15 10.93
C LYS A 410 16.42 -37.61 10.41
N TYR A 411 15.53 -37.20 11.31
CA TYR A 411 14.23 -36.58 10.98
C TYR A 411 13.34 -37.46 10.09
N ASP A 412 13.29 -38.74 10.42
CA ASP A 412 12.43 -39.75 9.80
C ASP A 412 10.92 -39.48 9.96
N ALA A 413 10.09 -40.28 9.29
CA ALA A 413 8.63 -40.13 9.31
C ALA A 413 8.05 -40.27 10.74
N ALA A 414 8.63 -41.16 11.55
CA ALA A 414 8.23 -41.36 12.94
C ALA A 414 8.50 -40.11 13.79
N TRP A 415 9.65 -39.46 13.60
CA TRP A 415 9.95 -38.18 14.23
C TRP A 415 8.97 -37.08 13.82
N TRP A 416 8.58 -37.01 12.54
CA TRP A 416 7.65 -35.99 12.07
C TRP A 416 6.28 -36.10 12.74
N ASN A 417 5.77 -37.32 12.96
CA ASN A 417 4.52 -37.52 13.68
C ASN A 417 4.62 -37.07 15.15
N LEU A 418 5.75 -37.36 15.81
CA LEU A 418 6.02 -36.89 17.18
C LEU A 418 6.10 -35.35 17.25
N ALA A 419 6.83 -34.74 16.30
CA ALA A 419 6.95 -33.30 16.15
C ALA A 419 5.59 -32.64 15.90
N HIS A 420 4.75 -33.23 15.06
CA HIS A 420 3.43 -32.73 14.73
C HIS A 420 2.49 -32.74 15.95
N GLU A 421 2.50 -33.81 16.74
CA GLU A 421 1.72 -33.87 17.99
C GLU A 421 2.20 -32.88 19.05
N ALA A 422 3.53 -32.67 19.17
CA ALA A 422 4.08 -31.64 20.05
C ALA A 422 3.66 -30.23 19.60
N MET A 423 3.69 -29.93 18.30
CA MET A 423 3.23 -28.65 17.75
C MET A 423 1.75 -28.38 18.02
N LYS A 424 0.87 -29.39 17.94
CA LYS A 424 -0.56 -29.25 18.26
C LYS A 424 -0.78 -28.84 19.73
N LYS A 425 -0.11 -29.52 20.66
CA LYS A 425 -0.20 -29.23 22.10
C LYS A 425 0.26 -27.81 22.42
N VAL A 426 1.41 -27.41 21.87
CA VAL A 426 1.96 -26.06 22.08
C VAL A 426 1.05 -24.99 21.48
N THR A 427 0.45 -25.25 20.31
CA THR A 427 -0.51 -24.32 19.68
C THR A 427 -1.72 -24.09 20.59
N PHE A 428 -2.26 -25.15 21.19
CA PHE A 428 -3.38 -25.04 22.12
C PHE A 428 -3.02 -24.21 23.37
N VAL A 429 -1.87 -24.48 23.99
CA VAL A 429 -1.40 -23.72 25.17
C VAL A 429 -1.11 -22.26 24.82
N SER A 430 -0.52 -22.02 23.66
CA SER A 430 -0.23 -20.68 23.12
C SER A 430 -1.48 -19.85 22.88
N SER A 431 -2.55 -20.46 22.37
CA SER A 431 -3.86 -19.80 22.20
C SER A 431 -4.46 -19.39 23.54
N ARG A 432 -4.41 -20.26 24.56
CA ARG A 432 -4.90 -19.93 25.91
C ARG A 432 -4.11 -18.79 26.56
N ALA A 433 -2.79 -18.76 26.39
CA ALA A 433 -1.97 -17.66 26.88
C ALA A 433 -2.30 -16.32 26.19
N THR A 434 -2.71 -16.36 24.91
CA THR A 434 -3.13 -15.17 24.16
C THR A 434 -4.49 -14.66 24.61
N ALA A 435 -5.43 -15.56 24.89
CA ALA A 435 -6.74 -15.19 25.40
C ALA A 435 -6.63 -14.48 26.76
N GLU A 436 -5.75 -14.96 27.65
CA GLU A 436 -5.48 -14.29 28.92
C GLU A 436 -4.75 -12.96 28.75
N GLU A 437 -3.81 -12.84 27.80
CA GLU A 437 -3.20 -11.55 27.44
C GLU A 437 -4.27 -10.51 27.03
N GLN A 438 -5.25 -10.92 26.23
CA GLN A 438 -6.33 -10.03 25.77
C GLN A 438 -7.26 -9.63 26.92
N LYS A 439 -7.56 -10.54 27.86
CA LYS A 439 -8.36 -10.22 29.05
C LYS A 439 -7.68 -9.17 29.93
N VAL A 440 -6.36 -9.26 30.09
CA VAL A 440 -5.59 -8.26 30.84
C VAL A 440 -5.57 -6.91 30.13
N ARG A 441 -5.53 -6.91 28.79
CA ARG A 441 -5.54 -5.67 28.00
C ARG A 441 -6.92 -5.01 27.86
N PHE A 442 -8.01 -5.78 27.90
CA PHE A 442 -9.33 -5.31 27.45
C PHE A 442 -10.52 -5.76 28.33
N GLY A 443 -10.27 -6.30 29.53
CA GLY A 443 -11.32 -6.84 30.40
C GLY A 443 -12.37 -5.81 30.91
N PRO A 444 -13.53 -6.27 31.41
CA PRO A 444 -14.69 -5.42 31.73
C PRO A 444 -14.53 -4.57 33.01
N GLN A 445 -13.51 -4.82 33.82
CA GLN A 445 -13.20 -4.02 34.99
C GLN A 445 -11.96 -3.18 34.70
N HIS A 446 -12.22 -1.89 34.43
CA HIS A 446 -11.22 -0.90 34.10
C HIS A 446 -10.17 -0.83 35.21
N ILE A 447 -8.94 -1.31 34.96
CA ILE A 447 -7.79 -0.87 35.75
C ILE A 447 -7.53 0.58 35.33
N PRO A 448 -7.72 1.59 36.20
CA PRO A 448 -7.57 2.98 35.79
C PRO A 448 -6.08 3.27 35.55
N GLY A 449 -5.73 3.78 34.37
CA GLY A 449 -4.38 4.30 34.08
C GLY A 449 -3.53 3.54 33.04
N ALA A 450 -3.98 2.39 32.52
CA ALA A 450 -3.17 1.55 31.62
C ALA A 450 -2.99 2.02 30.17
N CYS A 451 -3.33 3.26 29.81
CA CYS A 451 -3.22 3.67 28.41
C CYS A 451 -2.83 5.15 28.26
N THR A 452 -1.58 5.50 28.54
CA THR A 452 -1.02 6.79 28.11
C THR A 452 0.43 6.76 27.61
N SER A 453 1.00 5.63 27.17
CA SER A 453 2.33 5.66 26.54
C SER A 453 2.71 4.41 25.73
N VAL A 454 1.95 4.07 24.68
CA VAL A 454 2.47 3.31 23.53
C VAL A 454 1.85 3.92 22.26
N PRO A 455 2.63 4.33 21.25
CA PRO A 455 2.08 4.88 20.02
C PRO A 455 1.32 3.77 19.28
N MET A 456 -0.01 3.85 19.26
CA MET A 456 -0.84 3.03 18.39
C MET A 456 -0.60 3.42 16.92
N LEU A 457 0.33 2.73 16.27
CA LEU A 457 0.30 2.47 14.84
C LEU A 457 -0.72 1.35 14.61
N PHE A 458 -2.00 1.71 14.55
CA PHE A 458 -3.11 1.06 13.84
C PHE A 458 -4.37 1.78 14.31
N SER A 459 -4.79 2.75 13.51
CA SER A 459 -5.99 3.54 13.77
C SER A 459 -7.01 3.26 12.68
N PRO A 460 -8.16 2.65 13.03
CA PRO A 460 -9.43 2.98 12.42
C PRO A 460 -10.23 3.83 13.44
N ARG A 461 -9.66 4.95 13.92
CA ARG A 461 -10.44 5.93 14.72
C ARG A 461 -11.33 6.82 13.85
N LYS A 462 -11.15 6.85 12.51
CA LYS A 462 -11.93 7.71 11.60
C LYS A 462 -13.27 7.09 11.13
N SER A 463 -13.50 5.78 11.28
CA SER A 463 -14.77 5.12 10.87
C SER A 463 -15.86 5.10 11.97
N LYS A 464 -15.49 5.38 13.23
CA LYS A 464 -16.36 5.32 14.43
C LYS A 464 -17.61 6.21 14.38
N GLN A 465 -17.63 7.28 13.58
CA GLN A 465 -18.80 8.15 13.43
C GLN A 465 -19.67 7.81 12.22
N PHE A 466 -19.16 7.02 11.27
CA PHE A 466 -19.78 6.85 9.95
C PHE A 466 -20.76 5.66 9.93
N LEU A 467 -20.34 4.49 10.39
CA LEU A 467 -21.21 3.29 10.45
C LEU A 467 -22.35 3.42 11.47
N THR A 468 -22.09 4.15 12.56
CA THR A 468 -23.04 4.36 13.66
C THR A 468 -24.17 5.33 13.30
N LYS A 469 -23.97 6.22 12.31
CA LYS A 469 -24.97 7.21 11.86
C LYS A 469 -25.73 6.82 10.58
N MET A 470 -25.25 5.83 9.81
CA MET A 470 -25.85 5.44 8.53
C MET A 470 -26.69 4.16 8.57
N SER A 471 -26.77 3.47 9.71
CA SER A 471 -27.58 2.24 9.82
C SER A 471 -28.95 2.53 10.43
N SER A 472 -29.98 1.92 9.82
CA SER A 472 -31.38 2.06 10.23
C SER A 472 -31.58 1.76 11.74
N PRO A 473 -32.55 2.39 12.43
CA PRO A 473 -32.74 2.28 13.89
C PRO A 473 -32.98 0.85 14.41
N GLY A 474 -33.16 -0.16 13.56
CA GLY A 474 -33.64 -1.49 13.93
C GLY A 474 -32.63 -2.61 14.22
N ALA A 475 -31.31 -2.44 14.05
CA ALA A 475 -30.37 -3.56 14.31
C ALA A 475 -30.06 -3.80 15.80
N GLY A 476 -29.99 -5.07 16.21
CA GLY A 476 -29.51 -5.45 17.53
C GLY A 476 -28.07 -4.94 17.77
N PRO A 477 -27.75 -4.34 18.94
CA PRO A 477 -26.45 -3.71 19.21
C PRO A 477 -25.26 -4.69 19.15
N GLY A 478 -25.49 -6.00 19.34
CA GLY A 478 -24.44 -7.02 19.38
C GLY A 478 -23.74 -7.29 18.04
N LEU A 479 -24.49 -7.51 16.95
CA LEU A 479 -23.87 -7.84 15.66
C LEU A 479 -23.20 -6.62 15.01
N ARG A 480 -23.74 -5.42 15.21
CA ARG A 480 -23.10 -4.17 14.78
C ARG A 480 -21.71 -4.01 15.39
N ARG A 481 -21.61 -4.24 16.70
CA ARG A 481 -20.34 -4.19 17.43
C ARG A 481 -19.39 -5.30 17.00
N PHE A 482 -19.89 -6.52 16.82
CA PHE A 482 -19.10 -7.67 16.38
C PHE A 482 -18.50 -7.48 14.98
N VAL A 483 -19.28 -7.04 13.99
CA VAL A 483 -18.79 -6.77 12.63
C VAL A 483 -17.72 -5.68 12.64
N HIS A 484 -17.85 -4.67 13.50
CA HIS A 484 -16.82 -3.65 13.70
C HIS A 484 -15.54 -4.22 14.35
N GLU A 485 -15.66 -5.16 15.29
CA GLU A 485 -14.54 -5.77 16.02
C GLU A 485 -13.74 -6.79 15.20
N ILE A 486 -14.37 -7.52 14.26
CA ILE A 486 -13.67 -8.43 13.33
C ILE A 486 -12.69 -7.69 12.41
N GLY A 487 -12.90 -6.38 12.20
CA GLY A 487 -12.07 -5.54 11.34
C GLY A 487 -12.53 -5.51 9.88
N GLU A 488 -12.18 -4.43 9.19
CA GLU A 488 -12.46 -4.23 7.75
C GLU A 488 -11.63 -5.23 6.91
N GLY A 489 -12.24 -5.86 5.90
CA GLY A 489 -11.53 -6.70 4.92
C GLY A 489 -11.42 -8.20 5.25
N VAL A 490 -12.19 -8.70 6.23
CA VAL A 490 -12.24 -10.13 6.56
C VAL A 490 -13.24 -10.88 5.68
N ALA A 491 -12.83 -12.01 5.11
CA ALA A 491 -13.72 -12.86 4.30
C ALA A 491 -14.93 -13.36 5.11
N CYS A 492 -16.11 -13.45 4.48
CA CYS A 492 -17.34 -13.88 5.16
C CYS A 492 -17.18 -15.22 5.88
N ALA A 493 -16.45 -16.19 5.31
CA ALA A 493 -16.19 -17.48 5.94
C ALA A 493 -15.43 -17.34 7.28
N VAL A 494 -14.48 -16.41 7.36
CA VAL A 494 -13.72 -16.14 8.57
C VAL A 494 -14.61 -15.45 9.61
N ALA A 495 -15.43 -14.48 9.20
CA ALA A 495 -16.39 -13.83 10.10
C ALA A 495 -17.39 -14.83 10.72
N ILE A 496 -17.83 -15.83 9.94
CA ILE A 496 -18.67 -16.94 10.42
C ILE A 496 -17.93 -17.76 11.48
N ARG A 497 -16.68 -18.17 11.23
CA ARG A 497 -15.88 -18.94 12.21
C ARG A 497 -15.66 -18.15 13.50
N THR A 498 -15.32 -16.88 13.39
CA THR A 498 -15.16 -16.00 14.56
C THR A 498 -16.47 -15.90 15.33
N ALA A 499 -17.62 -15.80 14.63
CA ALA A 499 -18.92 -15.76 15.29
C ALA A 499 -19.22 -17.08 16.04
N LYS A 500 -18.86 -18.23 15.45
CA LYS A 500 -18.99 -19.54 16.11
C LYS A 500 -18.13 -19.61 17.37
N ALA A 501 -16.85 -19.22 17.29
CA ALA A 501 -15.95 -19.21 18.43
C ALA A 501 -16.46 -18.29 19.56
N VAL A 502 -16.98 -17.10 19.22
CA VAL A 502 -17.55 -16.18 20.22
C VAL A 502 -18.80 -16.76 20.88
N VAL A 503 -19.67 -17.44 20.12
CA VAL A 503 -20.87 -18.09 20.68
C VAL A 503 -20.50 -19.26 21.60
N GLU A 504 -19.43 -20.00 21.27
CA GLU A 504 -18.91 -21.10 22.08
C GLU A 504 -18.28 -20.60 23.39
N GLU A 505 -17.45 -19.55 23.33
CA GLU A 505 -16.77 -19.00 24.50
C GLU A 505 -17.67 -18.13 25.39
N VAL A 506 -18.69 -17.49 24.79
CA VAL A 506 -19.61 -16.60 25.47
C VAL A 506 -21.05 -17.07 25.20
N PRO A 507 -21.60 -17.99 26.03
CA PRO A 507 -22.93 -18.55 25.81
C PRO A 507 -24.06 -17.51 25.72
N SER A 508 -23.91 -16.33 26.35
CA SER A 508 -24.87 -15.23 26.21
C SER A 508 -24.89 -14.62 24.80
N ALA A 509 -23.80 -14.71 24.03
CA ALA A 509 -23.75 -14.29 22.63
C ALA A 509 -24.63 -15.17 21.72
N ALA A 510 -24.96 -16.40 22.14
CA ALA A 510 -25.92 -17.28 21.47
C ALA A 510 -27.34 -16.68 21.40
N GLN A 511 -27.67 -15.77 22.34
CA GLN A 511 -28.95 -15.06 22.36
C GLN A 511 -28.91 -13.74 21.58
N SER A 512 -27.76 -13.41 20.98
CA SER A 512 -27.56 -12.17 20.22
C SER A 512 -27.66 -12.40 18.71
N SER A 513 -27.66 -11.31 17.96
CA SER A 513 -27.57 -11.32 16.50
C SER A 513 -26.28 -11.95 15.94
N VAL A 514 -25.24 -12.11 16.77
CA VAL A 514 -24.00 -12.85 16.42
C VAL A 514 -24.29 -14.33 16.19
N ALA A 515 -25.25 -14.91 16.91
CA ALA A 515 -25.65 -16.31 16.73
C ALA A 515 -26.21 -16.58 15.33
N SER A 516 -26.89 -15.61 14.72
CA SER A 516 -27.37 -15.72 13.33
C SER A 516 -26.21 -15.81 12.34
N LEU A 517 -25.11 -15.09 12.60
CA LEU A 517 -23.90 -15.19 11.78
C LEU A 517 -23.15 -16.50 12.03
N ALA A 518 -23.05 -16.94 13.29
CA ALA A 518 -22.44 -18.22 13.67
C ALA A 518 -23.15 -19.42 13.04
N ALA A 519 -24.48 -19.34 12.89
CA ALA A 519 -25.31 -20.38 12.28
C ALA A 519 -25.13 -20.48 10.74
N CYS A 520 -24.44 -19.53 10.10
CA CYS A 520 -24.22 -19.57 8.66
C CYS A 520 -23.25 -20.70 8.27
N ARG A 521 -23.41 -21.23 7.05
CA ARG A 521 -22.51 -22.24 6.50
C ARG A 521 -21.32 -21.57 5.82
N GLU A 522 -20.12 -22.11 6.01
CA GLU A 522 -18.91 -21.56 5.41
C GLU A 522 -18.87 -21.73 3.90
N ASN A 523 -19.42 -22.85 3.40
CA ASN A 523 -19.46 -23.17 1.96
C ASN A 523 -20.28 -22.16 1.14
N ASN A 524 -21.24 -21.47 1.77
CA ASN A 524 -22.06 -20.43 1.14
C ASN A 524 -21.93 -19.09 1.89
N SER A 525 -20.74 -18.83 2.40
CA SER A 525 -20.48 -17.74 3.36
C SER A 525 -20.92 -16.36 2.89
N GLU A 526 -20.64 -15.97 1.63
CA GLU A 526 -21.06 -14.68 1.07
C GLU A 526 -22.58 -14.52 1.02
N ARG A 527 -23.28 -15.53 0.47
CA ARG A 527 -24.74 -15.51 0.33
C ARG A 527 -25.42 -15.45 1.71
N ASP A 528 -24.98 -16.31 2.63
CA ASP A 528 -25.63 -16.46 3.93
C ASP A 528 -25.32 -15.26 4.84
N THR A 529 -24.07 -14.77 4.86
CA THR A 529 -23.70 -13.51 5.53
C THR A 529 -24.45 -12.33 4.93
N GLY A 530 -24.61 -12.30 3.61
CA GLY A 530 -25.40 -11.27 2.91
C GLY A 530 -26.87 -11.26 3.33
N ARG A 531 -27.48 -12.42 3.62
CA ARG A 531 -28.84 -12.51 4.17
C ARG A 531 -28.92 -12.02 5.60
N VAL A 532 -27.95 -12.39 6.44
CA VAL A 532 -27.83 -11.91 7.82
C VAL A 532 -27.66 -10.39 7.85
N ALA A 533 -26.75 -9.85 7.05
CA ALA A 533 -26.53 -8.41 6.92
C ALA A 533 -27.79 -7.67 6.49
N LYS A 534 -28.57 -8.21 5.54
CA LYS A 534 -29.86 -7.65 5.14
C LYS A 534 -30.87 -7.68 6.28
N ARG A 535 -31.02 -8.83 6.96
CA ARG A 535 -31.95 -9.03 8.09
C ARG A 535 -31.71 -8.02 9.21
N PHE A 536 -30.45 -7.69 9.49
CA PHE A 536 -30.07 -6.74 10.54
C PHE A 536 -29.79 -5.33 10.01
N GLY A 537 -30.18 -4.98 8.77
CA GLY A 537 -30.02 -3.61 8.26
C GLY A 537 -28.56 -3.11 8.24
N LEU A 538 -27.60 -4.01 8.03
CA LEU A 538 -26.17 -3.71 7.95
C LEU A 538 -25.70 -3.40 6.51
N LYS A 539 -26.60 -3.53 5.53
CA LYS A 539 -26.34 -3.16 4.14
C LYS A 539 -26.72 -1.69 3.91
N LEU A 540 -25.94 -0.99 3.11
CA LEU A 540 -26.36 0.29 2.56
C LEU A 540 -27.64 0.06 1.73
N PRO A 541 -28.66 0.93 1.86
CA PRO A 541 -29.93 0.79 1.14
C PRO A 541 -29.80 1.29 -0.31
N ILE A 542 -28.77 0.83 -1.01
CA ILE A 542 -28.48 1.19 -2.40
C ILE A 542 -28.80 -0.05 -3.26
N PRO A 543 -29.78 0.04 -4.17
CA PRO A 543 -30.13 -1.06 -5.07
C PRO A 543 -28.94 -1.49 -5.93
N LEU A 544 -28.82 -2.80 -6.14
CA LEU A 544 -27.89 -3.36 -7.12
C LEU A 544 -28.66 -3.54 -8.43
N CYS A 545 -28.28 -2.79 -9.46
CA CYS A 545 -28.80 -2.95 -10.80
C CYS A 545 -27.99 -4.00 -11.56
N ARG A 546 -28.54 -4.46 -12.68
CA ARG A 546 -27.87 -5.40 -13.56
C ARG A 546 -27.84 -4.83 -14.97
N VAL A 547 -26.73 -5.07 -15.67
CA VAL A 547 -26.52 -4.69 -17.07
C VAL A 547 -26.14 -5.94 -17.85
N GLN A 548 -26.72 -6.11 -19.03
CA GLN A 548 -26.39 -7.19 -19.94
C GLN A 548 -25.12 -6.81 -20.72
N LEU A 549 -24.07 -7.63 -20.62
CA LEU A 549 -22.81 -7.47 -21.35
C LEU A 549 -22.55 -8.76 -22.13
N GLY A 550 -22.74 -8.74 -23.44
CA GLY A 550 -22.73 -9.96 -24.26
C GLY A 550 -23.74 -11.00 -23.74
N SER A 551 -23.28 -12.22 -23.42
CA SER A 551 -24.10 -13.29 -22.85
C SER A 551 -24.31 -13.20 -21.33
N ASP A 552 -23.53 -12.35 -20.64
CA ASP A 552 -23.49 -12.31 -19.18
C ASP A 552 -24.23 -11.11 -18.61
N GLU A 553 -24.78 -11.27 -17.41
CA GLU A 553 -25.47 -10.20 -16.69
C GLU A 553 -24.63 -9.78 -15.48
N ILE A 554 -24.11 -8.55 -15.50
CA ILE A 554 -23.18 -8.05 -14.48
C ILE A 554 -23.88 -7.07 -13.53
N PRO A 555 -23.67 -7.20 -12.21
CA PRO A 555 -24.18 -6.23 -11.25
C PRO A 555 -23.40 -4.91 -11.31
N PHE A 556 -24.12 -3.80 -11.26
CA PHE A 556 -23.55 -2.46 -11.09
C PHE A 556 -24.43 -1.58 -10.18
N LEU A 557 -23.85 -0.52 -9.65
CA LEU A 557 -24.50 0.47 -8.81
C LEU A 557 -24.67 1.76 -9.61
N LYS A 558 -25.89 2.29 -9.65
CA LYS A 558 -26.15 3.58 -10.27
C LYS A 558 -25.66 4.70 -9.37
N MET A 559 -25.09 5.73 -9.99
CA MET A 559 -24.79 6.97 -9.27
C MET A 559 -26.09 7.67 -8.84
N SER A 560 -27.20 7.50 -9.57
CA SER A 560 -28.50 8.05 -9.17
C SER A 560 -29.01 7.47 -7.86
N ASP A 561 -28.78 6.18 -7.62
CA ASP A 561 -29.10 5.53 -6.34
C ASP A 561 -28.19 6.03 -5.21
N TRP A 562 -26.88 6.18 -5.47
CA TRP A 562 -25.95 6.81 -4.53
C TRP A 562 -26.37 8.23 -4.17
N ALA A 563 -26.70 9.05 -5.17
CA ALA A 563 -27.11 10.42 -5.01
C ALA A 563 -28.42 10.54 -4.23
N THR A 564 -29.40 9.68 -4.53
CA THR A 564 -30.66 9.58 -3.78
C THR A 564 -30.40 9.25 -2.32
N PHE A 565 -29.56 8.24 -2.05
CA PHE A 565 -29.16 7.89 -0.69
C PHE A 565 -28.47 9.05 0.04
N ILE A 566 -27.50 9.71 -0.61
CA ILE A 566 -26.76 10.85 -0.03
C ILE A 566 -27.72 11.98 0.35
N LEU A 567 -28.69 12.30 -0.51
CA LEU A 567 -29.66 13.37 -0.25
C LEU A 567 -30.65 12.98 0.86
N GLN A 568 -31.20 11.77 0.81
CA GLN A 568 -32.12 11.25 1.85
C GLN A 568 -31.46 11.13 3.22
N ALA A 569 -30.17 10.77 3.27
CA ALA A 569 -29.38 10.73 4.49
C ALA A 569 -28.89 12.12 4.96
N HIS A 570 -29.21 13.19 4.22
CA HIS A 570 -28.77 14.56 4.43
C HIS A 570 -27.23 14.68 4.52
N LEU A 571 -26.53 14.03 3.58
CA LEU A 571 -25.07 13.96 3.47
C LEU A 571 -24.50 14.87 2.37
N TRP A 572 -25.31 15.73 1.74
CA TRP A 572 -24.86 16.68 0.70
C TRP A 572 -23.61 17.49 1.09
N HIS A 573 -23.58 17.96 2.34
CA HIS A 573 -22.46 18.71 2.93
C HIS A 573 -21.11 17.98 2.87
N ARG A 574 -21.12 16.65 2.84
CA ARG A 574 -19.90 15.83 2.71
C ARG A 574 -19.27 15.95 1.32
N LEU A 575 -20.08 16.16 0.29
CA LEU A 575 -19.61 16.32 -1.09
C LEU A 575 -18.80 17.61 -1.30
N CYS A 576 -18.91 18.58 -0.38
CA CYS A 576 -18.10 19.80 -0.41
C CYS A 576 -17.12 19.92 0.78
N GLY A 577 -16.89 18.82 1.51
CA GLY A 577 -15.88 18.77 2.58
C GLY A 577 -16.29 19.36 3.92
N LEU A 578 -17.59 19.54 4.16
CA LEU A 578 -18.09 19.99 5.45
C LEU A 578 -18.40 18.80 6.36
N THR A 579 -18.13 18.96 7.66
CA THR A 579 -18.46 17.94 8.66
C THR A 579 -19.92 18.02 9.08
N ASP A 580 -20.44 19.25 9.15
CA ASP A 580 -21.76 19.59 9.65
C ASP A 580 -22.68 20.03 8.52
N ARG A 581 -23.99 19.92 8.76
CA ARG A 581 -25.03 20.33 7.83
C ARG A 581 -25.14 21.86 7.84
N ASP A 582 -24.73 22.48 6.75
CA ASP A 582 -24.88 23.91 6.51
C ASP A 582 -25.27 24.12 5.05
N GLN A 583 -26.59 24.14 4.79
CA GLN A 583 -27.16 24.19 3.44
C GLN A 583 -26.65 25.40 2.67
N GLN A 584 -26.71 26.59 3.28
CA GLN A 584 -26.30 27.82 2.63
C GLN A 584 -24.82 27.82 2.31
N ARG A 585 -23.98 27.34 3.23
CA ARG A 585 -22.54 27.23 2.97
C ARG A 585 -22.22 26.22 1.89
N CYS A 586 -22.97 25.11 1.78
CA CYS A 586 -22.82 24.17 0.66
C CYS A 586 -23.11 24.89 -0.67
N CYS A 587 -24.23 25.62 -0.73
CA CYS A 587 -24.61 26.40 -1.92
C CYS A 587 -23.52 27.42 -2.29
N ASP A 588 -23.03 28.19 -1.31
CA ASP A 588 -21.98 29.18 -1.54
C ASP A 588 -20.65 28.54 -2.02
N ILE A 589 -20.29 27.36 -1.48
CA ILE A 589 -19.07 26.64 -1.88
C ILE A 589 -19.19 26.15 -3.33
N TRP A 590 -20.31 25.52 -3.70
CA TRP A 590 -20.54 25.04 -5.06
C TRP A 590 -20.65 26.18 -6.06
N GLN A 591 -21.37 27.25 -5.72
CA GLN A 591 -21.43 28.45 -6.55
C GLN A 591 -20.03 29.04 -6.76
N SER A 592 -19.23 29.13 -5.70
CA SER A 592 -17.85 29.59 -5.80
C SER A 592 -16.97 28.63 -6.61
N PHE A 593 -17.24 27.32 -6.61
CA PHE A 593 -16.50 26.35 -7.42
C PHE A 593 -16.79 26.57 -8.89
N TRP A 594 -18.07 26.60 -9.29
CA TRP A 594 -18.46 26.78 -10.69
C TRP A 594 -18.05 28.14 -11.26
N THR A 595 -18.09 29.20 -10.44
CA THR A 595 -17.60 30.54 -10.83
C THR A 595 -16.09 30.52 -11.14
N ARG A 596 -15.31 29.74 -10.39
CA ARG A 596 -13.86 29.58 -10.65
C ARG A 596 -13.60 28.65 -11.82
N TYR A 597 -14.33 27.54 -11.90
CA TYR A 597 -14.21 26.57 -12.98
C TYR A 597 -14.55 27.19 -14.35
N GLN A 598 -15.46 28.15 -14.41
CA GLN A 598 -15.82 28.84 -15.65
C GLN A 598 -14.65 29.62 -16.24
N LYS A 599 -13.72 30.08 -15.40
CA LYS A 599 -12.50 30.76 -15.87
C LYS A 599 -11.50 29.78 -16.50
N ILE A 600 -11.58 28.51 -16.15
CA ILE A 600 -10.71 27.44 -16.66
C ILE A 600 -11.33 26.83 -17.92
N GLU A 601 -12.63 26.52 -17.88
CA GLU A 601 -13.38 25.85 -18.95
C GLU A 601 -14.64 26.65 -19.31
N PRO A 602 -14.50 27.84 -19.93
CA PRO A 602 -15.63 28.75 -20.19
C PRO A 602 -16.69 28.16 -21.13
N ASN A 603 -16.27 27.24 -21.99
CA ASN A 603 -17.13 26.59 -22.98
C ASN A 603 -17.84 25.33 -22.45
N HIS A 604 -17.66 24.98 -21.18
CA HIS A 604 -18.26 23.78 -20.61
C HIS A 604 -19.80 23.81 -20.76
N PRO A 605 -20.45 22.72 -21.26
CA PRO A 605 -21.89 22.73 -21.58
C PRO A 605 -22.81 23.14 -20.43
N ILE A 606 -22.37 22.96 -19.18
CA ILE A 606 -23.14 23.31 -17.99
C ILE A 606 -23.56 24.79 -17.95
N TYR A 607 -22.74 25.70 -18.47
CA TYR A 607 -23.00 27.14 -18.45
C TYR A 607 -24.03 27.58 -19.51
N LYS A 608 -24.29 26.73 -20.49
CA LYS A 608 -25.26 26.99 -21.57
C LYS A 608 -26.68 26.54 -21.20
N ARG A 609 -26.87 25.98 -20.01
CA ARG A 609 -28.15 25.41 -19.57
C ARG A 609 -29.03 26.43 -18.85
N PRO A 610 -30.20 26.80 -19.41
CA PRO A 610 -31.13 27.68 -18.70
C PRO A 610 -31.75 26.96 -17.49
N GLY A 611 -31.90 27.68 -16.38
CA GLY A 611 -32.55 27.17 -15.16
C GLY A 611 -31.75 26.15 -14.33
N HIS A 612 -30.49 25.90 -14.68
CA HIS A 612 -29.63 24.96 -13.95
C HIS A 612 -28.95 25.64 -12.75
N ASP A 613 -29.28 25.22 -11.52
CA ASP A 613 -28.74 25.81 -10.30
C ASP A 613 -27.34 25.26 -9.97
N LEU A 614 -26.31 26.03 -10.32
CA LEU A 614 -24.91 25.70 -10.04
C LEU A 614 -24.61 25.61 -8.54
N SER A 615 -25.36 26.31 -7.67
CA SER A 615 -25.17 26.22 -6.21
C SER A 615 -25.58 24.85 -5.65
N ARG A 616 -26.38 24.08 -6.40
CA ARG A 616 -26.83 22.72 -6.06
C ARG A 616 -26.30 21.67 -7.03
N THR A 617 -25.23 21.98 -7.74
CA THR A 617 -24.62 21.07 -8.69
C THR A 617 -23.28 20.56 -8.18
N CYS A 618 -23.21 19.26 -7.87
CA CYS A 618 -21.99 18.60 -7.44
C CYS A 618 -21.11 18.30 -8.65
N ALA A 619 -19.86 18.73 -8.62
CA ALA A 619 -18.86 18.33 -9.61
C ALA A 619 -18.21 17.00 -9.20
N LEU A 620 -18.35 16.01 -10.08
CA LEU A 620 -17.84 14.66 -9.93
C LEU A 620 -16.64 14.42 -10.84
N LEU A 621 -15.78 13.51 -10.40
CA LEU A 621 -14.75 12.87 -11.20
C LEU A 621 -15.16 11.42 -11.42
N LEU A 622 -15.14 10.95 -12.67
CA LEU A 622 -15.23 9.52 -12.97
C LEU A 622 -13.83 8.93 -12.84
N HIS A 623 -13.70 7.89 -12.04
CA HIS A 623 -12.42 7.28 -11.69
C HIS A 623 -12.42 5.79 -12.00
N GLY A 624 -11.45 5.35 -12.79
CA GLY A 624 -11.15 3.94 -13.01
C GLY A 624 -9.73 3.56 -12.60
N ASP A 625 -9.55 2.33 -12.15
CA ASP A 625 -8.24 1.79 -11.75
C ASP A 625 -8.21 0.29 -12.03
N GLU A 626 -7.15 -0.17 -12.72
CA GLU A 626 -6.92 -1.59 -13.00
C GLU A 626 -6.09 -2.22 -11.88
N GLY A 627 -6.79 -2.55 -10.80
CA GLY A 627 -6.22 -3.25 -9.67
C GLY A 627 -5.86 -4.72 -9.97
N ARG A 628 -5.36 -5.42 -8.94
CA ARG A 628 -5.11 -6.86 -8.99
C ARG A 628 -5.92 -7.59 -7.94
N SER A 629 -6.56 -8.68 -8.36
CA SER A 629 -7.24 -9.61 -7.47
C SER A 629 -6.24 -10.37 -6.58
N LEU A 630 -6.74 -11.11 -5.58
CA LEU A 630 -5.90 -12.02 -4.78
C LEU A 630 -5.21 -13.09 -5.63
N ARG A 631 -5.77 -13.44 -6.80
CA ARG A 631 -5.17 -14.35 -7.78
C ARG A 631 -4.20 -13.65 -8.73
N LYS A 632 -3.88 -12.37 -8.49
CA LYS A 632 -3.02 -11.50 -9.31
C LYS A 632 -3.55 -11.22 -10.72
N SER A 633 -4.78 -11.65 -11.04
CA SER A 633 -5.49 -11.26 -12.26
C SER A 633 -5.93 -9.80 -12.18
N ALA A 634 -6.00 -9.11 -13.31
CA ALA A 634 -6.44 -7.72 -13.33
C ALA A 634 -7.94 -7.60 -13.00
N LEU A 635 -8.33 -6.49 -12.38
CA LEU A 635 -9.67 -6.19 -11.94
C LEU A 635 -9.92 -4.69 -12.12
N MET A 636 -10.83 -4.34 -13.02
CA MET A 636 -11.20 -2.95 -13.27
C MET A 636 -12.18 -2.50 -12.20
N VAL A 637 -11.89 -1.39 -11.52
CA VAL A 637 -12.78 -0.79 -10.53
C VAL A 637 -13.19 0.59 -11.02
N ILE A 638 -14.49 0.81 -11.19
CA ILE A 638 -15.07 2.07 -11.66
C ILE A 638 -15.84 2.71 -10.52
N SER A 639 -15.55 3.97 -10.25
CA SER A 639 -16.16 4.74 -9.17
C SER A 639 -16.31 6.20 -9.57
N THR A 640 -17.18 6.94 -8.90
CA THR A 640 -17.16 8.40 -8.94
C THR A 640 -16.68 8.95 -7.62
N HIS A 641 -16.18 10.18 -7.60
CA HIS A 641 -16.01 10.92 -6.36
C HIS A 641 -16.26 12.40 -6.58
N SER A 642 -16.68 13.08 -5.51
CA SER A 642 -16.71 14.54 -5.55
C SER A 642 -15.30 15.09 -5.70
N ILE A 643 -15.16 16.12 -6.54
CA ILE A 643 -13.90 16.85 -6.69
C ILE A 643 -13.52 17.61 -5.40
N LEU A 644 -14.54 18.04 -4.65
CA LEU A 644 -14.39 18.71 -3.36
C LEU A 644 -14.53 17.73 -2.20
N GLY A 645 -13.83 18.01 -1.10
CA GLY A 645 -13.85 17.15 0.07
C GLY A 645 -13.00 17.69 1.22
N PHE A 646 -12.39 16.78 1.98
CA PHE A 646 -11.80 17.13 3.29
C PHE A 646 -10.35 17.62 3.25
N GLY A 647 -9.66 17.43 2.14
CA GLY A 647 -8.27 17.81 1.93
C GLY A 647 -7.37 16.67 1.50
N LEU A 648 -6.07 16.93 1.63
CA LEU A 648 -4.98 15.98 1.48
C LEU A 648 -4.32 15.78 2.84
N SER A 649 -3.81 14.59 3.12
CA SER A 649 -3.00 14.33 4.33
C SER A 649 -1.73 15.19 4.40
N THR A 650 -1.22 15.62 3.24
CA THR A 650 -0.02 16.46 3.08
C THR A 650 -0.31 17.96 3.20
N SER A 651 -1.58 18.36 3.18
CA SER A 651 -1.94 19.77 3.29
C SER A 651 -1.66 20.26 4.72
N LYS A 652 -0.85 21.33 4.86
CA LYS A 652 -0.62 21.97 6.16
C LYS A 652 -1.98 22.47 6.66
N HIS A 653 -2.44 22.00 7.82
CA HIS A 653 -3.67 22.50 8.42
C HIS A 653 -3.50 24.00 8.72
N GLU A 654 -4.12 24.86 7.92
CA GLU A 654 -4.29 26.25 8.30
C GLU A 654 -5.05 26.31 9.62
N LYS A 655 -4.61 27.18 10.54
CA LYS A 655 -5.20 27.31 11.89
C LYS A 655 -6.70 27.67 11.85
N LYS A 656 -7.20 28.22 10.74
CA LYS A 656 -8.64 28.43 10.46
C LYS A 656 -8.93 28.24 8.97
N SER A 657 -9.73 27.23 8.64
CA SER A 657 -10.22 27.04 7.27
C SER A 657 -11.14 28.21 6.88
N LYS A 658 -10.86 28.87 5.75
CA LYS A 658 -11.77 29.90 5.19
C LYS A 658 -13.19 29.35 5.02
N ARG A 659 -14.22 30.22 5.13
CA ARG A 659 -15.65 29.84 5.01
C ARG A 659 -15.93 29.05 3.73
N LEU A 660 -15.42 29.54 2.60
CA LEU A 660 -15.55 28.93 1.27
C LEU A 660 -14.29 28.16 0.85
N ALA A 661 -13.53 27.62 1.80
CA ALA A 661 -12.36 26.81 1.48
C ALA A 661 -12.77 25.58 0.66
N GLN A 662 -12.22 25.49 -0.54
CA GLN A 662 -12.38 24.35 -1.44
C GLN A 662 -11.15 23.47 -1.28
N LYS A 663 -11.36 22.20 -0.94
CA LYS A 663 -10.28 21.24 -0.69
C LYS A 663 -10.51 19.99 -1.53
N LEU A 664 -9.43 19.31 -1.89
CA LEU A 664 -9.49 18.04 -2.61
C LEU A 664 -10.09 16.93 -1.73
N ASN A 665 -10.55 15.83 -2.31
CA ASN A 665 -11.31 14.79 -1.60
C ASN A 665 -10.52 13.50 -1.31
N TYR A 666 -9.35 13.58 -0.66
CA TYR A 666 -8.48 12.40 -0.45
C TYR A 666 -8.15 12.05 1.01
N GLU A 667 -8.53 12.88 2.01
CA GLU A 667 -8.14 12.63 3.40
C GLU A 667 -9.03 11.61 4.14
N GLN A 668 -10.30 11.45 3.73
CA GLN A 668 -11.25 10.53 4.38
C GLN A 668 -11.20 9.12 3.75
N PRO A 669 -11.69 8.08 4.46
CA PRO A 669 -11.74 6.72 3.93
C PRO A 669 -12.46 6.66 2.57
N THR A 670 -12.00 5.79 1.68
CA THR A 670 -12.55 5.62 0.32
C THR A 670 -14.05 5.34 0.32
N TRP A 671 -14.58 4.64 1.33
CA TRP A 671 -16.01 4.43 1.54
C TRP A 671 -16.86 5.70 1.64
N THR A 672 -16.23 6.84 1.94
CA THR A 672 -16.90 8.13 2.16
C THR A 672 -16.60 9.15 1.06
N THR A 673 -15.55 8.91 0.28
CA THR A 673 -15.07 9.81 -0.75
C THR A 673 -15.30 9.26 -2.15
N ARG A 674 -15.31 7.94 -2.33
CA ARG A 674 -15.47 7.24 -3.61
C ARG A 674 -16.74 6.38 -3.59
N PHE A 675 -17.61 6.62 -4.57
CA PHE A 675 -18.86 5.90 -4.76
C PHE A 675 -18.65 4.84 -5.83
N LEU A 676 -18.60 3.57 -5.41
CA LEU A 676 -18.39 2.44 -6.31
C LEU A 676 -19.57 2.35 -7.29
N LEU A 677 -19.26 2.24 -8.58
CA LEU A 677 -20.25 2.01 -9.64
C LEU A 677 -20.18 0.58 -10.16
N SER A 678 -18.99 0.07 -10.47
CA SER A 678 -18.86 -1.29 -10.99
C SER A 678 -17.47 -1.88 -10.73
N VAL A 679 -17.39 -3.20 -10.78
CA VAL A 679 -16.14 -3.97 -10.74
C VAL A 679 -16.20 -5.02 -11.84
N LEU A 680 -15.23 -5.00 -12.75
CA LEU A 680 -15.17 -5.89 -13.90
C LEU A 680 -13.87 -6.74 -13.85
N PRO A 681 -13.94 -8.07 -13.84
CA PRO A 681 -12.75 -8.93 -13.94
C PRO A 681 -12.12 -8.89 -15.34
N LYS A 682 -10.79 -9.05 -15.45
CA LYS A 682 -10.09 -9.02 -16.75
C LYS A 682 -10.69 -9.91 -17.83
N SER A 683 -11.18 -11.09 -17.45
CA SER A 683 -11.79 -12.06 -18.38
C SER A 683 -13.00 -11.51 -19.14
N TYR A 684 -13.62 -10.43 -18.65
CA TYR A 684 -14.77 -9.82 -19.30
C TYR A 684 -14.39 -8.76 -20.34
N TYR A 685 -13.15 -8.26 -20.33
CA TYR A 685 -12.72 -7.16 -21.22
C TYR A 685 -11.33 -7.42 -21.83
N SER A 686 -10.93 -8.68 -21.89
CA SER A 686 -9.70 -9.12 -22.54
C SER A 686 -9.93 -9.32 -24.04
N GLU A 687 -9.05 -8.72 -24.84
CA GLU A 687 -9.06 -8.73 -26.32
C GLU A 687 -8.81 -10.13 -26.94
N GLU A 688 -8.64 -11.18 -26.13
CA GLU A 688 -8.30 -12.54 -26.62
C GLU A 688 -9.52 -13.27 -27.23
N ASP A 689 -10.75 -12.79 -27.00
CA ASP A 689 -12.00 -13.39 -27.47
C ASP A 689 -12.77 -12.53 -28.52
N ASP A 690 -12.16 -11.45 -29.01
CA ASP A 690 -12.81 -10.41 -29.85
C ASP A 690 -13.21 -10.87 -31.27
N ALA A 691 -12.91 -12.10 -31.67
CA ALA A 691 -13.32 -12.60 -32.99
C ALA A 691 -14.80 -13.07 -33.03
N ALA A 692 -15.48 -13.15 -31.89
CA ALA A 692 -16.81 -13.78 -31.78
C ALA A 692 -17.88 -12.95 -31.06
N LEU A 693 -17.57 -11.75 -30.56
CA LEU A 693 -18.53 -10.91 -29.84
C LEU A 693 -18.88 -9.66 -30.66
N ASP A 694 -20.18 -9.47 -30.92
CA ASP A 694 -20.72 -8.27 -31.58
C ASP A 694 -20.71 -7.02 -30.67
N SER A 695 -20.27 -7.13 -29.41
CA SER A 695 -20.20 -6.02 -28.44
C SER A 695 -18.93 -6.06 -27.57
N ASP A 696 -18.44 -4.89 -27.17
CA ASP A 696 -17.34 -4.73 -26.19
C ASP A 696 -17.95 -4.58 -24.78
N PRO A 697 -17.83 -5.58 -23.90
CA PRO A 697 -18.43 -5.54 -22.56
C PRO A 697 -18.01 -4.35 -21.72
N PHE A 698 -16.80 -3.81 -21.93
CA PHE A 698 -16.37 -2.61 -21.23
C PHE A 698 -17.13 -1.38 -21.72
N GLN A 699 -17.33 -1.22 -23.03
CA GLN A 699 -18.10 -0.10 -23.59
C GLN A 699 -19.57 -0.21 -23.21
N ASP A 700 -20.17 -1.40 -23.28
CA ASP A 700 -21.56 -1.64 -22.87
C ASP A 700 -21.79 -1.24 -21.40
N LEU A 701 -20.85 -1.57 -20.51
CA LEU A 701 -20.88 -1.16 -19.10
C LEU A 701 -20.74 0.36 -18.95
N MET A 702 -19.83 0.97 -19.70
CA MET A 702 -19.62 2.42 -19.69
C MET A 702 -20.84 3.17 -20.21
N ASP A 703 -21.52 2.67 -21.23
CA ASP A 703 -22.77 3.23 -21.75
C ASP A 703 -23.87 3.23 -20.68
N ALA A 704 -24.05 2.12 -19.97
CA ALA A 704 -25.00 2.04 -18.86
C ALA A 704 -24.68 3.05 -17.74
N ILE A 705 -23.40 3.22 -17.40
CA ILE A 705 -22.95 4.22 -16.43
C ILE A 705 -23.18 5.65 -16.95
N CYS A 706 -22.88 5.91 -18.21
CA CYS A 706 -23.04 7.21 -18.86
C CYS A 706 -24.52 7.62 -18.95
N ILE A 707 -25.43 6.69 -19.27
CA ILE A 707 -26.88 6.95 -19.29
C ILE A 707 -27.36 7.41 -17.90
N ASP A 708 -26.92 6.74 -16.84
CA ASP A 708 -27.29 7.11 -15.46
C ASP A 708 -26.72 8.48 -15.05
N LEU A 709 -25.43 8.71 -15.30
CA LEU A 709 -24.77 9.99 -15.03
C LEU A 709 -25.39 11.13 -15.85
N ARG A 710 -25.76 10.86 -17.10
CA ARG A 710 -26.44 11.83 -17.97
C ARG A 710 -27.81 12.19 -17.42
N SER A 711 -28.56 11.23 -16.89
CA SER A 711 -29.84 11.50 -16.23
C SER A 711 -29.67 12.41 -15.00
N LEU A 712 -28.63 12.19 -14.18
CA LEU A 712 -28.33 13.07 -13.05
C LEU A 712 -27.89 14.48 -13.48
N TYR A 713 -27.17 14.59 -14.60
CA TYR A 713 -26.78 15.85 -15.17
C TYR A 713 -27.98 16.61 -15.76
N ASP A 714 -28.87 15.90 -16.46
CA ASP A 714 -29.99 16.51 -17.18
C ASP A 714 -31.19 16.82 -16.30
N ASN A 715 -31.58 15.85 -15.49
CA ASN A 715 -32.82 15.90 -14.71
C ASN A 715 -32.53 16.24 -13.23
N GLY A 716 -31.37 15.82 -12.71
CA GLY A 716 -31.08 15.92 -11.28
C GLY A 716 -32.05 15.09 -10.42
N ILE A 717 -32.01 15.30 -9.11
CA ILE A 717 -32.89 14.67 -8.12
C ILE A 717 -33.68 15.77 -7.42
N GLU A 718 -35.01 15.68 -7.49
CA GLU A 718 -35.90 16.56 -6.75
C GLU A 718 -36.01 16.11 -5.30
N THR A 719 -35.92 17.04 -4.36
CA THR A 719 -36.10 16.81 -2.93
C THR A 719 -36.94 17.94 -2.34
N LYS A 720 -37.40 17.79 -1.10
CA LYS A 720 -38.08 18.88 -0.37
C LYS A 720 -37.25 20.17 -0.30
N ASP A 721 -35.92 20.04 -0.33
CA ASP A 721 -35.01 21.17 -0.20
C ASP A 721 -34.78 21.85 -1.57
N GLY A 722 -35.17 21.21 -2.67
CA GLY A 722 -35.00 21.63 -4.06
C GLY A 722 -34.34 20.56 -4.93
N ARG A 723 -34.07 20.90 -6.19
CA ARG A 723 -33.42 20.02 -7.17
C ARG A 723 -31.90 20.07 -7.07
N PHE A 724 -31.27 18.90 -7.03
CA PHE A 724 -29.82 18.74 -6.97
C PHE A 724 -29.29 18.03 -8.22
N TYR A 725 -28.19 18.52 -8.76
CA TYR A 725 -27.59 17.99 -9.98
C TYR A 725 -26.20 17.43 -9.71
N PHE A 726 -25.76 16.52 -10.58
CA PHE A 726 -24.41 15.96 -10.55
C PHE A 726 -23.81 16.02 -11.94
N CYS A 727 -22.60 16.55 -12.03
CA CYS A 727 -21.93 16.79 -13.30
C CYS A 727 -20.53 16.18 -13.25
N VAL A 728 -20.27 15.19 -14.11
CA VAL A 728 -18.91 14.67 -14.29
C VAL A 728 -18.11 15.69 -15.10
N VAL A 729 -17.08 16.28 -14.48
CA VAL A 729 -16.28 17.33 -15.12
C VAL A 729 -15.02 16.79 -15.79
N LYS A 730 -14.47 15.68 -15.30
CA LYS A 730 -13.29 15.00 -15.86
C LYS A 730 -13.34 13.50 -15.56
N VAL A 731 -12.62 12.74 -16.38
CA VAL A 731 -12.31 11.33 -16.18
C VAL A 731 -10.86 11.23 -15.70
N MET A 732 -10.60 10.36 -14.72
CA MET A 732 -9.28 10.11 -14.17
C MET A 732 -9.06 8.61 -13.95
N GLY A 733 -7.80 8.20 -13.92
CA GLY A 733 -7.46 6.80 -13.70
C GLY A 733 -6.05 6.48 -14.16
N ASP A 734 -5.71 5.19 -14.09
CA ASP A 734 -4.50 4.69 -14.70
C ASP A 734 -4.62 4.69 -16.24
N TRP A 735 -3.48 4.62 -16.91
CA TRP A 735 -3.44 4.73 -18.37
C TRP A 735 -4.26 3.65 -19.10
N PRO A 736 -4.25 2.37 -18.67
CA PRO A 736 -5.11 1.34 -19.25
C PRO A 736 -6.61 1.67 -19.18
N PHE A 737 -7.10 2.20 -18.05
CA PHE A 737 -8.48 2.65 -17.95
C PHE A 737 -8.77 3.83 -18.88
N ILE A 738 -7.90 4.84 -18.88
CA ILE A 738 -8.10 6.04 -19.71
C ILE A 738 -8.09 5.70 -21.21
N GLN A 739 -7.21 4.79 -21.65
CA GLN A 739 -7.22 4.27 -23.02
C GLN A 739 -8.59 3.69 -23.37
N LYS A 740 -9.10 2.74 -22.57
CA LYS A 740 -10.37 2.05 -22.85
C LYS A 740 -11.55 3.01 -22.79
N CYS A 741 -11.60 3.86 -21.75
CA CYS A 741 -12.67 4.86 -21.58
C CYS A 741 -12.70 5.88 -22.71
N GLY A 742 -11.54 6.28 -23.25
CA GLY A 742 -11.44 7.21 -24.36
C GLY A 742 -11.49 6.55 -25.74
N SER A 743 -11.60 5.23 -25.82
CA SER A 743 -11.42 4.45 -27.06
C SER A 743 -10.17 4.89 -27.84
N LEU A 744 -9.07 5.13 -27.12
CA LEU A 744 -7.84 5.70 -27.70
C LEU A 744 -7.14 4.64 -28.56
N SER A 745 -7.00 4.93 -29.85
CA SER A 745 -6.35 4.05 -30.83
C SER A 745 -4.81 4.07 -30.77
N ARG A 746 -4.22 5.11 -30.17
CA ARG A 746 -2.78 5.31 -30.02
C ARG A 746 -2.40 5.57 -28.58
N THR A 747 -1.55 4.72 -28.02
CA THR A 747 -1.10 4.78 -26.62
C THR A 747 0.24 4.10 -26.43
N PHE A 748 0.93 4.36 -25.32
CA PHE A 748 2.19 3.69 -24.98
C PHE A 748 2.09 2.15 -24.99
N MET A 749 0.89 1.58 -24.81
CA MET A 749 0.66 0.13 -24.90
C MET A 749 0.83 -0.43 -26.31
N ASN A 750 0.80 0.43 -27.34
CA ASN A 750 1.03 0.08 -28.74
C ASN A 750 2.51 0.00 -29.13
N ILE A 751 3.43 0.30 -28.21
CA ILE A 751 4.87 0.17 -28.47
C ILE A 751 5.20 -1.26 -28.92
N SER A 752 6.08 -1.37 -29.91
CA SER A 752 6.54 -2.68 -30.37
C SER A 752 7.28 -3.40 -29.24
N LYS A 753 6.72 -4.51 -28.75
CA LYS A 753 7.30 -5.28 -27.64
C LYS A 753 8.44 -6.20 -28.08
N ALA A 754 8.63 -6.39 -29.40
CA ALA A 754 9.66 -7.25 -29.96
C ALA A 754 10.41 -6.54 -31.09
N ALA A 755 11.73 -6.58 -31.04
CA ALA A 755 12.60 -6.02 -32.08
C ALA A 755 12.35 -6.65 -33.47
N SER A 756 11.74 -7.84 -33.53
CA SER A 756 11.40 -8.55 -34.76
C SER A 756 10.04 -8.19 -35.36
N SER A 757 9.24 -7.34 -34.69
CA SER A 757 7.93 -6.94 -35.20
C SER A 757 8.08 -6.21 -36.54
N ARG A 758 7.38 -6.69 -37.57
CA ARG A 758 7.36 -6.06 -38.91
C ARG A 758 6.12 -5.20 -39.14
N ALA A 759 5.19 -5.19 -38.18
CA ALA A 759 4.00 -4.37 -38.28
C ALA A 759 4.39 -2.89 -38.16
N PRO A 760 3.79 -1.99 -38.97
CA PRO A 760 4.02 -0.57 -38.82
C PRO A 760 3.58 -0.14 -37.42
N PRO A 761 4.35 0.72 -36.74
CA PRO A 761 4.02 1.12 -35.38
C PRO A 761 2.78 2.02 -35.40
N LYS A 762 1.83 1.73 -34.51
CA LYS A 762 0.52 2.41 -34.46
C LYS A 762 0.61 3.83 -33.86
N GLY A 763 1.74 4.15 -33.22
CA GLY A 763 1.94 5.38 -32.46
C GLY A 763 1.65 5.22 -30.97
N ILE A 764 2.39 5.95 -30.15
CA ILE A 764 2.36 5.81 -28.68
C ILE A 764 1.60 6.92 -27.95
N CYS A 765 1.20 7.96 -28.67
CA CYS A 765 0.51 9.12 -28.11
C CYS A 765 -0.82 9.33 -28.84
N HIS A 766 -1.88 9.58 -28.09
CA HIS A 766 -3.18 9.92 -28.69
C HIS A 766 -3.18 11.32 -29.31
N LEU A 767 -2.38 12.25 -28.77
CA LEU A 767 -2.33 13.66 -29.20
C LEU A 767 -1.34 13.93 -30.33
N CYS A 768 -0.38 13.05 -30.61
CA CYS A 768 0.63 13.28 -31.65
C CYS A 768 1.01 12.01 -32.39
N CYS A 769 1.74 12.15 -33.48
CA CYS A 769 2.18 11.04 -34.32
C CYS A 769 3.49 10.39 -33.83
N ALA A 770 3.88 10.58 -32.57
CA ALA A 770 5.07 9.96 -31.98
C ALA A 770 5.02 8.43 -32.14
N ASP A 771 6.14 7.85 -32.57
CA ASP A 771 6.31 6.42 -32.89
C ASP A 771 5.45 5.94 -34.06
N MET A 772 4.99 6.84 -34.94
CA MET A 772 4.44 6.43 -36.24
C MET A 772 5.54 6.40 -37.29
N THR A 773 5.30 5.70 -38.40
CA THR A 773 6.25 5.65 -39.53
C THR A 773 6.64 7.06 -39.97
N GLY A 774 7.94 7.38 -39.89
CA GLY A 774 8.48 8.70 -40.25
C GLY A 774 8.50 9.74 -39.12
N VAL A 775 8.00 9.43 -37.93
CA VAL A 775 7.95 10.34 -36.79
C VAL A 775 8.53 9.65 -35.55
N GLU A 776 9.84 9.70 -35.43
CA GLU A 776 10.59 9.08 -34.33
C GLU A 776 10.28 9.77 -32.99
N TRP A 777 10.15 8.98 -31.92
CA TRP A 777 9.87 9.50 -30.58
C TRP A 777 11.08 9.45 -29.64
N GLU A 778 11.97 8.46 -29.77
CA GLU A 778 13.20 8.32 -28.97
C GLU A 778 14.43 8.99 -29.63
N ASN A 779 14.24 9.92 -30.55
CA ASN A 779 15.35 10.64 -31.16
C ASN A 779 15.68 11.93 -30.40
N PHE A 780 16.54 11.81 -29.39
CA PHE A 780 16.97 12.93 -28.54
C PHE A 780 17.96 13.90 -29.23
N HIS A 781 18.41 13.58 -30.44
CA HIS A 781 19.36 14.42 -31.20
C HIS A 781 18.67 15.55 -31.97
N ILE A 782 17.37 15.45 -32.23
CA ILE A 782 16.60 16.44 -33.00
C ILE A 782 15.85 17.37 -32.04
N ARG A 783 16.01 18.69 -32.23
CA ARG A 783 15.30 19.73 -31.47
C ARG A 783 14.73 20.81 -32.41
N PRO A 784 13.41 21.09 -32.39
CA PRO A 784 12.39 20.37 -31.62
C PRO A 784 12.21 18.93 -32.16
N PRO A 785 11.81 17.96 -31.31
CA PRO A 785 11.54 16.60 -31.76
C PRO A 785 10.54 16.56 -32.92
N THR A 786 10.69 15.58 -33.81
CA THR A 786 9.87 15.45 -35.04
C THR A 786 8.38 15.27 -34.78
N TRP A 787 7.99 14.82 -33.60
CA TRP A 787 6.59 14.67 -33.20
C TRP A 787 5.94 15.98 -32.73
N VAL A 788 6.70 17.02 -32.34
CA VAL A 788 6.13 18.28 -31.84
C VAL A 788 5.21 18.95 -32.86
N PRO A 789 5.56 19.05 -34.16
CA PRO A 789 4.67 19.62 -35.17
C PRO A 789 3.39 18.79 -35.43
N THR A 790 3.32 17.56 -34.92
CA THR A 790 2.20 16.64 -35.11
C THR A 790 1.22 16.64 -33.92
N VAL A 791 1.38 17.54 -32.97
CA VAL A 791 0.48 17.64 -31.81
C VAL A 791 -0.87 18.22 -32.25
N ASN A 792 -1.95 17.55 -31.87
CA ASN A 792 -3.35 17.86 -32.23
C ASN A 792 -3.66 17.83 -33.74
N THR A 793 -2.86 17.10 -34.53
CA THR A 793 -3.19 16.70 -35.91
C THR A 793 -3.88 15.36 -35.91
#